data_AF-A0ABD6X9D7-F1
#
_entry.id   AF-A0ABD6X9D7-F1
#
_cell.length_a   1.000
_cell.length_b   1.000
_cell.length_c   1.000
_cell.angle_alpha   90.00
_cell.angle_beta   90.00
_cell.angle_gamma   90.00
#
_symmetry.space_group_name_H-M   'P 1'
#
loop_
_entity.id
_entity.type
_entity.pdbx_description
1 polymer ?
#
loop_
_entity_poly.entity_id
_entity_poly.type
_entity_poly.pdbx_seq_one_letter_code
_entity_poly.pdbx_strand_id
1 'polypeptide(L)'
;MKINQFSITSTTPQARRQELMQIHLLRKNEEQNLTPNAMFEIFLARIHMASAQPIITKQWLHNLLATPDLALDDWFDQNQILTDEVFYLVALQLLDFEAAVDFDITDPLATVKRIGLPVESHQKWTTANVTDAFYLLLNTHNKNGQSLIDHLTAEGFMAWSYQLPAEQKPLFFNGKPLASFDPAKFIREVVYIETDMDTDFDGKADLVKAEIMRPIESDHGLKVPVVFTASPYNQGTNDEWGEKATHNVNLPLKHKDPDYQAPTEEKFPTDFSRQKVTGESRQATETFSTTPAYTLNNYLAARGYAVVYSAGIGTKDSDGLQTCGSPEQTDAMKAVVEWLHGDRQAFTDRHSGTTIKAAWCNGKVAMTGRSYLGTLATAVATTGVPGLEAIISEAAISSWYDYYRENGLVRAPGGFQGEDADVLADETFSRTKRPADYRRIEKVNDKYIAKMQGAMDRTTGNYNEFWDHRNYRHDLKNIKAAVMMVHGLNDTNVRPSNVKALYDGTQSLPITSKLILHQGQHIYINAFRSLDFSDMVNLWLANKLWDQENHADDTLPSVLVQDNSTPETWTAYDQWTAGEQKQYQFNDHRLTNLPGLGIQSFNDQQPEEKYLQWCKQPQAWAKALVNDNGQFSRRFVTAVFNDDTLLRGTPTVTLKVASSKNYGMISARLVDLGSSKRLTMSPVLFNRNGLELGYHWKTDDLREFKLAKETTNYKVIASGHINLQNRNNPAQIDELAANQFVTVKFDLQPIFHRIVAGHQLGIIIYSTDYEYTLRGNERIEYQLELNGCHLDIPGFSVLA
;
A
#
# COMPACT_ATOMS: atom_id res chain seq x y z
N MET A 1 9.40 22.00 1.14
CA MET A 1 8.36 21.56 2.07
C MET A 1 7.03 21.89 1.46
N LYS A 2 6.19 20.86 1.32
CA LYS A 2 4.76 20.97 1.05
C LYS A 2 4.04 19.98 1.96
N ILE A 3 2.93 20.40 2.56
CA ILE A 3 2.10 19.59 3.44
C ILE A 3 0.72 19.51 2.78
N ASN A 4 0.37 18.34 2.26
CA ASN A 4 -0.87 18.11 1.55
C ASN A 4 -1.84 17.40 2.49
N GLN A 5 -2.99 18.03 2.75
CA GLN A 5 -3.96 17.57 3.75
C GLN A 5 -5.31 17.32 3.09
N PHE A 6 -5.69 16.06 2.99
CA PHE A 6 -6.91 15.61 2.32
C PHE A 6 -7.99 15.13 3.30
N SER A 7 -7.67 15.02 4.59
CA SER A 7 -8.58 14.50 5.62
C SER A 7 -9.31 15.58 6.42
N ILE A 8 -9.04 16.87 6.19
CA ILE A 8 -9.73 17.96 6.89
C ILE A 8 -11.15 18.10 6.33
N THR A 9 -12.15 17.77 7.13
CA THR A 9 -13.56 17.84 6.73
C THR A 9 -14.14 19.22 6.93
N SER A 10 -15.14 19.56 6.11
CA SER A 10 -15.93 20.78 6.30
C SER A 10 -16.87 20.64 7.50
N THR A 11 -16.65 21.46 8.53
CA THR A 11 -17.51 21.52 9.72
C THR A 11 -18.19 22.88 9.86
N THR A 12 -19.44 22.86 10.30
CA THR A 12 -20.17 24.10 10.62
C THR A 12 -19.57 24.79 11.85
N PRO A 13 -19.68 26.13 11.96
CA PRO A 13 -19.20 26.83 13.15
C PRO A 13 -19.72 26.21 14.45
N GLN A 14 -21.01 25.86 14.51
CA GLN A 14 -21.61 25.25 15.70
C GLN A 14 -20.97 23.89 16.06
N ALA A 15 -20.74 23.02 15.07
CA ALA A 15 -20.06 21.74 15.28
C ALA A 15 -18.64 21.94 15.82
N ARG A 16 -17.88 22.89 15.25
CA ARG A 16 -16.53 23.23 15.73
C ARG A 16 -16.53 23.61 17.22
N ARG A 17 -17.50 24.42 17.68
CA ARG A 17 -17.61 24.79 19.10
C ARG A 17 -17.94 23.56 19.96
N GLN A 18 -18.84 22.70 19.49
CA GLN A 18 -19.21 21.47 20.22
C GLN A 18 -18.00 20.56 20.40
N GLU A 19 -17.23 20.33 19.35
CA GLU A 19 -16.01 19.52 19.39
C GLU A 19 -14.93 20.17 20.30
N LEU A 20 -14.69 21.48 20.19
CA LEU A 20 -13.78 22.19 21.11
C LEU A 20 -14.21 22.12 22.58
N MET A 21 -15.53 22.18 22.85
CA MET A 21 -16.06 21.98 24.20
C MET A 21 -15.87 20.54 24.68
N GLN A 22 -16.08 19.56 23.79
CA GLN A 22 -15.92 18.14 24.11
C GLN A 22 -14.48 17.79 24.53
N ILE A 23 -13.48 18.43 23.92
CA ILE A 23 -12.07 18.27 24.28
C ILE A 23 -11.58 19.28 25.34
N HIS A 24 -12.52 19.99 25.99
CA HIS A 24 -12.25 20.98 27.06
C HIS A 24 -11.39 22.20 26.64
N LEU A 25 -11.27 22.50 25.35
CA LEU A 25 -10.59 23.72 24.87
C LEU A 25 -11.48 24.96 24.90
N LEU A 26 -12.79 24.81 24.73
CA LEU A 26 -13.76 25.91 24.81
C LEU A 26 -14.72 25.68 25.98
N ARG A 27 -15.04 26.73 26.76
CA ARG A 27 -16.10 26.67 27.77
C ARG A 27 -17.32 27.47 27.33
N LYS A 28 -18.45 27.15 27.96
CA LYS A 28 -19.73 27.80 27.70
C LYS A 28 -19.60 29.32 27.89
N ASN A 29 -20.11 30.06 26.89
CA ASN A 29 -20.15 31.51 26.81
C ASN A 29 -18.83 32.27 26.68
N GLU A 30 -17.67 31.59 26.60
CA GLU A 30 -16.39 32.27 26.43
C GLU A 30 -16.31 33.06 25.12
N GLU A 31 -16.82 32.51 24.03
CA GLU A 31 -16.84 33.21 22.74
C GLU A 31 -17.65 34.51 22.77
N GLN A 32 -18.71 34.58 23.57
CA GLN A 32 -19.53 35.79 23.68
C GLN A 32 -18.96 36.82 24.65
N ASN A 33 -18.17 36.38 25.63
CA ASN A 33 -17.70 37.23 26.74
C ASN A 33 -16.26 37.72 26.55
N LEU A 34 -15.48 37.09 25.67
CA LEU A 34 -14.07 37.40 25.47
C LEU A 34 -13.85 38.24 24.21
N THR A 35 -12.81 39.07 24.26
CA THR A 35 -12.25 39.71 23.07
C THR A 35 -11.51 38.67 22.21
N PRO A 36 -11.21 38.97 20.94
CA PRO A 36 -10.41 38.08 20.09
C PRO A 36 -9.06 37.71 20.73
N ASN A 37 -8.33 38.68 21.26
CA ASN A 37 -7.04 38.46 21.90
C ASN A 37 -7.16 37.58 23.15
N ALA A 38 -8.15 37.85 24.01
CA ALA A 38 -8.35 37.06 25.23
C ALA A 38 -8.76 35.60 24.91
N MET A 39 -9.53 35.38 23.85
CA MET A 39 -9.83 34.02 23.37
C MET A 39 -8.57 33.32 22.85
N PHE A 40 -7.74 34.02 22.08
CA PHE A 40 -6.51 33.45 21.54
C PHE A 40 -5.53 33.06 22.65
N GLU A 41 -5.30 33.96 23.61
CA GLU A 41 -4.47 33.71 24.80
C GLU A 41 -4.98 32.50 25.59
N ILE A 42 -6.30 32.39 25.79
CA ILE A 42 -6.90 31.26 26.52
C ILE A 42 -6.71 29.94 25.80
N PHE A 43 -6.84 29.88 24.48
CA PHE A 43 -6.57 28.65 23.74
C PHE A 43 -5.11 28.24 23.84
N LEU A 44 -4.18 29.18 23.66
CA LEU A 44 -2.74 28.94 23.82
C LEU A 44 -2.40 28.42 25.22
N ALA A 45 -2.94 29.07 26.25
CA ALA A 45 -2.74 28.64 27.64
C ALA A 45 -3.25 27.22 27.91
N ARG A 46 -4.33 26.79 27.24
CA ARG A 46 -4.94 25.45 27.43
C ARG A 46 -4.22 24.33 26.69
N ILE A 47 -3.52 24.64 25.60
CA ILE A 47 -2.72 23.65 24.88
C ILE A 47 -1.29 23.53 25.43
N HIS A 48 -0.87 24.43 26.33
CA HIS A 48 0.44 24.35 26.97
C HIS A 48 0.48 23.25 28.05
N MET A 49 0.87 22.03 27.66
CA MET A 49 0.84 20.85 28.53
C MET A 49 1.91 20.83 29.63
N ALA A 50 3.00 21.58 29.48
CA ALA A 50 4.13 21.53 30.40
C ALA A 50 3.81 22.07 31.81
N SER A 51 2.82 22.97 31.96
CA SER A 51 2.41 23.48 33.26
C SER A 51 1.07 24.22 33.22
N ALA A 52 0.25 24.00 34.24
CA ALA A 52 -0.97 24.78 34.49
C ALA A 52 -0.72 26.06 35.32
N GLN A 53 0.53 26.36 35.69
CA GLN A 53 0.87 27.53 36.49
C GLN A 53 0.91 28.78 35.60
N PRO A 54 0.12 29.84 35.90
CA PRO A 54 0.04 31.03 35.04
C PRO A 54 1.39 31.68 34.72
N ILE A 55 2.34 31.64 35.66
CA ILE A 55 3.68 32.20 35.45
C ILE A 55 4.48 31.43 34.38
N ILE A 56 4.32 30.11 34.32
CA ILE A 56 5.00 29.28 33.33
C ILE A 56 4.35 29.47 31.96
N THR A 57 3.02 29.56 31.91
CA THR A 57 2.30 29.90 30.69
C THR A 57 2.74 31.26 30.15
N LYS A 58 2.83 32.30 31.00
CA LYS A 58 3.33 33.61 30.57
C LYS A 58 4.76 33.54 30.04
N GLN A 59 5.65 32.80 30.72
CA GLN A 59 7.02 32.59 30.25
C GLN A 59 7.06 31.87 28.88
N TRP A 60 6.21 30.88 28.66
CA TRP A 60 6.12 30.20 27.36
C TRP A 60 5.61 31.13 26.26
N LEU A 61 4.58 31.93 26.52
CA LEU A 61 4.10 32.96 25.59
C LEU A 61 5.19 33.99 25.27
N HIS A 62 6.02 34.38 26.24
CA HIS A 62 7.15 35.28 26.02
C HIS A 62 8.22 34.70 25.07
N ASN A 63 8.30 33.37 24.95
CA ASN A 63 9.21 32.70 24.02
C ASN A 63 8.63 32.55 22.61
N LEU A 64 7.38 32.97 22.38
CA LEU A 64 6.75 33.01 21.06
C LEU A 64 6.74 34.44 20.52
N LEU A 65 6.90 34.59 19.22
CA LEU A 65 6.80 35.88 18.54
C LEU A 65 5.37 36.13 18.03
N ALA A 66 4.82 37.31 18.32
CA ALA A 66 3.59 37.84 17.70
C ALA A 66 3.88 38.68 16.45
N THR A 67 5.02 39.35 16.44
CA THR A 67 5.57 40.10 15.28
C THR A 67 7.07 39.83 15.22
N PRO A 68 7.80 40.24 14.15
CA PRO A 68 9.24 40.00 14.05
C PRO A 68 10.07 40.44 15.27
N ASP A 69 9.62 41.50 15.96
CA ASP A 69 10.37 42.16 17.03
C ASP A 69 9.63 42.16 18.39
N LEU A 70 8.49 41.48 18.51
CA LEU A 70 7.66 41.52 19.73
C LEU A 70 7.23 40.12 20.18
N ALA A 71 7.54 39.81 21.43
CA ALA A 71 7.07 38.62 22.12
C ALA A 71 5.54 38.63 22.27
N LEU A 72 4.93 37.45 22.31
CA LEU A 72 3.48 37.30 22.25
C LEU A 72 2.77 37.78 23.53
N ASP A 73 3.37 37.58 24.70
CA ASP A 73 2.82 38.12 25.95
C ASP A 73 2.89 39.65 26.01
N ASP A 74 4.00 40.25 25.58
CA ASP A 74 4.14 41.71 25.45
C ASP A 74 3.15 42.29 24.42
N TRP A 75 2.87 41.56 23.34
CA TRP A 75 1.85 41.93 22.36
C TRP A 75 0.44 41.91 22.94
N PHE A 76 0.11 40.90 23.77
CA PHE A 76 -1.16 40.87 24.52
C PHE A 76 -1.26 42.05 25.50
N ASP A 77 -0.18 42.37 26.23
CA ASP A 77 -0.13 43.50 27.18
C ASP A 77 -0.34 44.86 26.46
N GLN A 78 0.02 44.97 25.18
CA GLN A 78 -0.22 46.15 24.34
C GLN A 78 -1.64 46.24 23.74
N ASN A 79 -2.44 45.18 23.85
CA ASN A 79 -3.83 45.10 23.35
C ASN A 79 -3.97 45.56 21.88
N GLN A 80 -3.00 45.18 21.03
CA GLN A 80 -3.06 45.43 19.59
C GLN A 80 -4.13 44.56 18.92
N ILE A 81 -4.57 44.92 17.71
CA ILE A 81 -5.60 44.15 16.99
C ILE A 81 -4.96 42.89 16.39
N LEU A 82 -5.57 41.72 16.62
CA LEU A 82 -5.17 40.48 15.95
C LEU A 82 -5.29 40.59 14.42
N THR A 83 -4.24 40.21 13.71
CA THR A 83 -4.19 40.15 12.25
C THR A 83 -3.85 38.73 11.79
N ASP A 84 -4.00 38.47 10.49
CA ASP A 84 -3.59 37.20 9.89
C ASP A 84 -2.09 36.96 10.12
N GLU A 85 -1.24 37.97 9.93
CA GLU A 85 0.21 37.86 10.12
C GLU A 85 0.56 37.45 11.55
N VAL A 86 -0.09 38.05 12.56
CA VAL A 86 0.14 37.70 13.97
C VAL A 86 -0.30 36.26 14.24
N PHE A 87 -1.53 35.90 13.83
CA PHE A 87 -2.06 34.56 14.07
C PHE A 87 -1.17 33.49 13.43
N TYR A 88 -0.79 33.67 12.16
CA TYR A 88 -0.01 32.67 11.43
C TYR A 88 1.48 32.66 11.80
N LEU A 89 2.05 33.76 12.29
CA LEU A 89 3.39 33.73 12.89
C LEU A 89 3.40 32.83 14.13
N VAL A 90 2.40 32.95 15.00
CA VAL A 90 2.24 32.07 16.16
C VAL A 90 1.94 30.64 15.72
N ALA A 91 1.03 30.44 14.75
CA ALA A 91 0.67 29.12 14.25
C ALA A 91 1.88 28.35 13.69
N LEU A 92 2.76 29.01 12.93
CA LEU A 92 3.99 28.39 12.42
C LEU A 92 4.88 27.89 13.56
N GLN A 93 5.02 28.66 14.64
CA GLN A 93 5.81 28.26 15.81
C GLN A 93 5.17 27.07 16.57
N LEU A 94 3.83 27.04 16.69
CA LEU A 94 3.10 25.90 17.28
C LEU A 94 3.17 24.63 16.42
N LEU A 95 3.36 24.78 15.12
CA LEU A 95 3.52 23.70 14.16
C LEU A 95 5.01 23.32 13.94
N ASP A 96 5.86 23.65 14.91
CA ASP A 96 7.30 23.39 14.98
C ASP A 96 8.16 24.03 13.88
N PHE A 97 7.60 24.92 13.04
CA PHE A 97 8.38 25.61 12.02
C PHE A 97 9.35 26.58 12.67
N GLU A 98 10.61 26.55 12.22
CA GLU A 98 11.68 27.37 12.79
C GLU A 98 11.89 28.62 11.94
N ALA A 99 11.78 29.79 12.56
CA ALA A 99 12.01 31.10 11.93
C ALA A 99 13.37 31.25 11.21
N ALA A 100 14.42 30.58 11.70
CA ALA A 100 15.75 30.67 11.09
C ALA A 100 15.96 29.70 9.92
N VAL A 101 15.03 28.76 9.70
CA VAL A 101 15.23 27.61 8.79
C VAL A 101 14.10 27.47 7.79
N ASP A 102 12.85 27.58 8.26
CA ASP A 102 11.67 27.15 7.52
C ASP A 102 10.87 28.29 6.89
N PHE A 103 10.91 29.49 7.48
CA PHE A 103 10.08 30.64 7.06
C PHE A 103 10.73 32.01 7.35
N ASP A 104 10.33 33.05 6.62
CA ASP A 104 10.71 34.44 6.89
C ASP A 104 9.75 35.03 7.94
N ILE A 105 10.28 35.47 9.08
CA ILE A 105 9.49 36.05 10.17
C ILE A 105 8.73 37.32 9.77
N THR A 106 9.21 38.04 8.74
CA THR A 106 8.59 39.27 8.26
C THR A 106 7.42 39.03 7.31
N ASP A 107 7.29 37.81 6.76
CA ASP A 107 6.20 37.41 5.87
C ASP A 107 5.77 35.94 6.12
N PRO A 108 5.10 35.68 7.27
CA PRO A 108 4.63 34.34 7.62
C PRO A 108 3.59 33.81 6.61
N LEU A 109 2.75 34.69 6.04
CA LEU A 109 1.67 34.31 5.12
C LEU A 109 2.20 33.78 3.79
N ALA A 110 3.29 34.35 3.26
CA ALA A 110 3.94 33.79 2.08
C ALA A 110 4.44 32.37 2.31
N THR A 111 4.93 32.06 3.51
CA THR A 111 5.36 30.70 3.84
C THR A 111 4.18 29.74 3.98
N VAL A 112 3.15 30.11 4.74
CA VAL A 112 1.90 29.36 4.88
C VAL A 112 1.33 28.96 3.50
N LYS A 113 1.24 29.91 2.57
CA LYS A 113 0.81 29.66 1.19
C LYS A 113 1.77 28.74 0.43
N ARG A 114 3.09 28.95 0.55
CA ARG A 114 4.12 28.17 -0.17
C ARG A 114 4.14 26.70 0.26
N ILE A 115 3.98 26.42 1.55
CA ILE A 115 3.98 25.05 2.08
C ILE A 115 2.60 24.38 2.01
N GLY A 116 1.54 25.15 1.79
CA GLY A 116 0.18 24.64 1.61
C GLY A 116 -0.59 24.37 2.90
N LEU A 117 -0.32 25.11 3.98
CA LEU A 117 -1.16 25.00 5.18
C LEU A 117 -2.55 25.59 4.91
N PRO A 118 -3.61 25.01 5.48
CA PRO A 118 -4.95 25.55 5.39
C PRO A 118 -5.05 26.86 6.18
N VAL A 119 -5.82 27.81 5.65
CA VAL A 119 -5.94 29.16 6.23
C VAL A 119 -7.38 29.63 6.30
N GLU A 120 -7.70 30.31 7.39
CA GLU A 120 -8.74 31.33 7.44
C GLU A 120 -8.11 32.73 7.46
N SER A 121 -8.62 33.64 6.62
CA SER A 121 -8.14 35.02 6.50
C SER A 121 -9.29 35.99 6.75
N HIS A 122 -9.05 37.00 7.58
CA HIS A 122 -10.10 37.91 8.05
C HIS A 122 -9.63 39.36 8.01
N GLN A 123 -10.40 40.24 7.35
CA GLN A 123 -10.13 41.69 7.39
C GLN A 123 -10.23 42.28 8.80
N LYS A 124 -11.08 41.69 9.64
CA LYS A 124 -11.22 42.02 11.06
C LYS A 124 -11.50 40.76 11.85
N TRP A 125 -10.59 40.41 12.74
CA TRP A 125 -10.73 39.25 13.61
C TRP A 125 -11.81 39.48 14.67
N THR A 126 -12.82 38.62 14.67
CA THR A 126 -13.79 38.48 15.76
C THR A 126 -13.44 37.29 16.65
N THR A 127 -14.03 37.20 17.83
CA THR A 127 -13.83 36.06 18.74
C THR A 127 -14.24 34.74 18.07
N ALA A 128 -15.30 34.75 17.26
CA ALA A 128 -15.70 33.59 16.47
C ALA A 128 -14.64 33.18 15.43
N ASN A 129 -14.02 34.15 14.75
CA ASN A 129 -12.94 33.86 13.80
C ASN A 129 -11.72 33.23 14.48
N VAL A 130 -11.38 33.68 15.70
CA VAL A 130 -10.32 33.05 16.50
C VAL A 130 -10.67 31.59 16.81
N THR A 131 -11.88 31.33 17.27
CA THR A 131 -12.37 29.95 17.52
C THR A 131 -12.28 29.07 16.29
N ASP A 132 -12.71 29.58 15.14
CA ASP A 132 -12.70 28.86 13.86
C ASP A 132 -11.28 28.58 13.34
N ALA A 133 -10.42 29.59 13.34
CA ALA A 133 -9.04 29.44 12.91
C ALA A 133 -8.24 28.52 13.85
N PHE A 134 -8.48 28.57 15.16
CA PHE A 134 -7.82 27.69 16.12
C PHE A 134 -8.29 26.23 15.97
N TYR A 135 -9.59 26.01 15.69
CA TYR A 135 -10.09 24.69 15.33
C TYR A 135 -9.40 24.12 14.09
N LEU A 136 -9.23 24.95 13.05
CA LEU A 136 -8.50 24.54 11.84
C LEU A 136 -7.02 24.24 12.15
N LEU A 137 -6.39 25.06 12.98
CA LEU A 137 -5.00 24.88 13.41
C LEU A 137 -4.79 23.53 14.13
N LEU A 138 -5.73 23.11 14.98
CA LEU A 138 -5.68 21.80 15.64
C LEU A 138 -5.68 20.64 14.62
N ASN A 139 -6.38 20.79 13.50
CA ASN A 139 -6.41 19.81 12.42
C ASN A 139 -5.22 19.93 11.45
N THR A 140 -4.37 20.94 11.63
CA THR A 140 -3.28 21.24 10.69
C THR A 140 -2.02 20.47 11.04
N HIS A 141 -1.41 19.83 10.05
CA HIS A 141 -0.15 19.11 10.18
C HIS A 141 1.02 20.06 10.44
N ASN A 142 1.83 19.69 11.44
CA ASN A 142 3.11 20.31 11.75
C ASN A 142 4.19 19.87 10.74
N LYS A 143 5.39 20.45 10.85
CA LYS A 143 6.51 20.07 9.96
C LYS A 143 6.97 18.62 10.12
N ASN A 144 6.54 17.95 11.19
CA ASN A 144 6.92 16.59 11.57
C ASN A 144 5.87 15.55 11.14
N GLY A 145 4.84 15.92 10.38
CA GLY A 145 3.88 14.99 9.78
C GLY A 145 2.76 14.53 10.71
N GLN A 146 2.42 15.32 11.74
CA GLN A 146 1.27 15.07 12.61
C GLN A 146 0.39 16.31 12.69
N SER A 147 -0.93 16.14 12.74
CA SER A 147 -1.84 17.22 13.11
C SER A 147 -1.51 17.75 14.51
N LEU A 148 -1.71 19.05 14.75
CA LEU A 148 -1.43 19.64 16.05
C LEU A 148 -2.20 18.92 17.18
N ILE A 149 -3.45 18.49 16.95
CA ILE A 149 -4.22 17.74 17.94
C ILE A 149 -3.61 16.37 18.26
N ASP A 150 -3.04 15.68 17.28
CA ASP A 150 -2.36 14.40 17.50
C ASP A 150 -1.02 14.61 18.23
N HIS A 151 -0.29 15.68 17.90
CA HIS A 151 0.92 16.07 18.63
C HIS A 151 0.61 16.39 20.11
N LEU A 152 -0.38 17.23 20.37
CA LEU A 152 -0.84 17.53 21.73
C LEU A 152 -1.33 16.27 22.47
N THR A 153 -2.04 15.39 21.77
CA THR A 153 -2.49 14.12 22.33
C THR A 153 -1.31 13.23 22.72
N ALA A 154 -0.26 13.20 21.91
CA ALA A 154 0.98 12.49 22.23
C ALA A 154 1.74 13.09 23.42
N GLU A 155 1.54 14.37 23.73
CA GLU A 155 2.02 15.03 24.97
C GLU A 155 1.08 14.85 26.18
N GLY A 156 -0.05 14.16 26.01
CA GLY A 156 -0.97 13.82 27.09
C GLY A 156 -2.19 14.75 27.21
N PHE A 157 -2.44 15.60 26.21
CA PHE A 157 -3.61 16.49 26.18
C PHE A 157 -4.94 15.74 26.38
N MET A 158 -5.06 14.54 25.82
CA MET A 158 -6.24 13.68 25.95
C MET A 158 -6.12 12.62 27.05
N ALA A 159 -5.07 12.60 27.89
CA ALA A 159 -4.87 11.54 28.89
C ALA A 159 -5.99 11.49 29.95
N TRP A 160 -6.64 12.62 30.24
CA TRP A 160 -7.82 12.66 31.12
C TRP A 160 -8.97 11.79 30.57
N SER A 161 -9.08 11.67 29.25
CA SER A 161 -10.15 10.91 28.61
C SER A 161 -10.03 9.41 28.88
N TYR A 162 -8.86 8.92 29.29
CA TYR A 162 -8.65 7.51 29.66
C TYR A 162 -9.56 7.06 30.81
N GLN A 163 -9.96 7.99 31.68
CA GLN A 163 -10.84 7.73 32.82
C GLN A 163 -12.33 7.81 32.48
N LEU A 164 -12.69 8.25 31.27
CA LEU A 164 -14.09 8.28 30.84
C LEU A 164 -14.67 6.87 30.80
N PRO A 165 -15.96 6.72 31.14
CA PRO A 165 -16.63 5.44 31.04
C PRO A 165 -16.83 5.04 29.56
N ALA A 166 -17.04 3.75 29.33
CA ALA A 166 -17.10 3.12 28.02
C ALA A 166 -18.14 3.79 27.08
N GLU A 167 -19.29 4.20 27.61
CA GLU A 167 -20.38 4.86 26.86
C GLU A 167 -20.07 6.27 26.38
N GLN A 168 -18.96 6.89 26.82
CA GLN A 168 -18.52 8.21 26.39
C GLN A 168 -17.35 8.17 25.40
N LYS A 169 -16.97 6.97 24.93
CA LYS A 169 -15.86 6.76 23.99
C LYS A 169 -16.34 6.09 22.70
N PRO A 170 -15.62 6.28 21.58
CA PRO A 170 -14.48 7.21 21.40
C PRO A 170 -14.92 8.68 21.38
N LEU A 171 -13.97 9.59 21.62
CA LEU A 171 -14.17 11.02 21.37
C LEU A 171 -13.78 11.33 19.92
N PHE A 172 -14.62 12.08 19.21
CA PHE A 172 -14.37 12.45 17.81
C PHE A 172 -14.00 13.93 17.68
N PHE A 173 -13.10 14.23 16.75
CA PHE A 173 -12.73 15.59 16.36
C PHE A 173 -12.52 15.64 14.85
N ASN A 174 -13.17 16.59 14.18
CA ASN A 174 -13.21 16.70 12.72
C ASN A 174 -13.54 15.37 12.01
N GLY A 175 -14.50 14.65 12.59
CA GLY A 175 -14.97 13.35 12.09
C GLY A 175 -14.07 12.15 12.37
N LYS A 176 -12.97 12.32 13.13
CA LYS A 176 -11.96 11.28 13.40
C LYS A 176 -11.92 10.94 14.90
N PRO A 177 -11.85 9.66 15.30
CA PRO A 177 -11.62 9.32 16.70
C PRO A 177 -10.21 9.77 17.13
N LEU A 178 -10.15 10.39 18.30
CA LEU A 178 -8.91 10.82 18.96
C LEU A 178 -8.29 9.68 19.76
N ALA A 179 -7.01 9.82 20.10
CA ALA A 179 -6.30 8.84 20.93
C ALA A 179 -6.77 8.92 22.40
N SER A 180 -7.94 8.34 22.68
CA SER A 180 -8.66 8.41 23.97
C SER A 180 -8.66 7.10 24.77
N PHE A 181 -7.89 6.11 24.35
CA PHE A 181 -7.81 4.79 24.98
C PHE A 181 -6.42 4.55 25.56
N ASP A 182 -6.37 4.06 26.80
CA ASP A 182 -5.11 3.82 27.53
C ASP A 182 -4.40 2.57 27.00
N PRO A 183 -3.28 2.71 26.27
CA PRO A 183 -2.62 1.57 25.67
C PRO A 183 -1.98 0.63 26.70
N ALA A 184 -1.74 1.10 27.93
CA ALA A 184 -1.23 0.27 29.02
C ALA A 184 -2.26 -0.74 29.55
N LYS A 185 -3.55 -0.53 29.22
CA LYS A 185 -4.65 -1.41 29.63
C LYS A 185 -5.20 -2.27 28.49
N PHE A 186 -4.56 -2.29 27.32
CA PHE A 186 -5.00 -3.14 26.23
C PHE A 186 -4.97 -4.62 26.64
N ILE A 187 -6.09 -5.29 26.39
CA ILE A 187 -6.24 -6.73 26.54
C ILE A 187 -5.52 -7.39 25.37
N ARG A 188 -4.77 -8.46 25.67
CA ARG A 188 -4.07 -9.30 24.69
C ARG A 188 -4.50 -10.73 24.87
N GLU A 189 -5.18 -11.28 23.88
CA GLU A 189 -5.75 -12.62 23.95
C GLU A 189 -5.51 -13.41 22.67
N VAL A 190 -5.53 -14.74 22.80
CA VAL A 190 -5.42 -15.68 21.68
C VAL A 190 -6.65 -16.56 21.65
N VAL A 191 -7.16 -16.81 20.45
CA VAL A 191 -8.25 -17.74 20.17
C VAL A 191 -7.94 -18.60 18.96
N TYR A 192 -8.66 -19.71 18.80
CA TYR A 192 -8.50 -20.66 17.70
C TYR A 192 -9.82 -20.80 16.95
N ILE A 193 -9.88 -20.30 15.72
CA ILE A 193 -11.07 -20.29 14.88
C ILE A 193 -11.11 -21.59 14.08
N GLU A 194 -12.25 -22.27 14.08
CA GLU A 194 -12.44 -23.51 13.33
C GLU A 194 -12.85 -23.22 11.88
N THR A 195 -12.07 -23.75 10.93
CA THR A 195 -12.33 -23.60 9.49
C THR A 195 -13.24 -24.72 8.96
N ASP A 196 -13.50 -24.70 7.65
CA ASP A 196 -14.29 -25.71 6.93
C ASP A 196 -13.40 -26.61 6.05
N MET A 197 -12.15 -26.82 6.46
CA MET A 197 -11.13 -27.51 5.66
C MET A 197 -10.24 -28.41 6.52
N ASP A 198 -9.67 -29.45 5.91
CA ASP A 198 -8.65 -30.34 6.48
C ASP A 198 -7.43 -30.33 5.55
N THR A 199 -6.58 -29.31 5.65
CA THR A 199 -5.47 -29.14 4.70
C THR A 199 -4.23 -29.97 5.06
N ASP A 200 -4.13 -30.50 6.28
CA ASP A 200 -3.04 -31.38 6.71
C ASP A 200 -3.40 -32.87 6.78
N PHE A 201 -4.59 -33.23 6.32
CA PHE A 201 -5.08 -34.60 6.12
C PHE A 201 -5.15 -35.41 7.43
N ASP A 202 -5.47 -34.78 8.56
CA ASP A 202 -5.59 -35.44 9.86
C ASP A 202 -7.01 -35.95 10.19
N GLY A 203 -7.98 -35.67 9.31
CA GLY A 203 -9.39 -36.03 9.47
C GLY A 203 -10.18 -35.08 10.37
N LYS A 204 -9.65 -33.88 10.64
CA LYS A 204 -10.31 -32.84 11.43
C LYS A 204 -10.27 -31.49 10.72
N ALA A 205 -11.20 -30.63 11.09
CA ALA A 205 -11.20 -29.24 10.65
C ALA A 205 -9.95 -28.51 11.19
N ASP A 206 -9.24 -27.80 10.33
CA ASP A 206 -8.09 -26.97 10.71
C ASP A 206 -8.54 -25.87 11.67
N LEU A 207 -7.78 -25.69 12.76
CA LEU A 207 -7.90 -24.53 13.64
C LEU A 207 -6.86 -23.47 13.28
N VAL A 208 -7.31 -22.23 13.07
CA VAL A 208 -6.42 -21.09 12.81
C VAL A 208 -6.33 -20.16 14.02
N LYS A 209 -5.10 -19.87 14.44
CA LYS A 209 -4.82 -18.97 15.57
C LYS A 209 -5.09 -17.51 15.18
N ALA A 210 -5.72 -16.76 16.06
CA ALA A 210 -5.79 -15.30 16.00
C ALA A 210 -5.27 -14.65 17.30
N GLU A 211 -4.45 -13.61 17.14
CA GLU A 211 -3.94 -12.74 18.21
C GLU A 211 -4.75 -11.44 18.21
N ILE A 212 -5.33 -11.07 19.35
CA ILE A 212 -6.27 -9.94 19.50
C ILE A 212 -5.73 -8.94 20.51
N MET A 213 -5.59 -7.68 20.11
CA MET A 213 -5.30 -6.55 20.98
C MET A 213 -6.48 -5.59 20.97
N ARG A 214 -7.12 -5.35 22.13
CA ARG A 214 -8.33 -4.51 22.21
C ARG A 214 -8.37 -3.65 23.47
N PRO A 215 -9.06 -2.49 23.45
CA PRO A 215 -9.20 -1.63 24.63
C PRO A 215 -9.99 -2.30 25.76
N ILE A 216 -9.63 -2.04 27.01
CA ILE A 216 -10.28 -2.60 28.22
C ILE A 216 -11.76 -2.22 28.32
N GLU A 217 -12.14 -1.06 27.77
CA GLU A 217 -13.52 -0.57 27.71
C GLU A 217 -14.45 -1.57 27.01
N SER A 218 -13.90 -2.44 26.16
CA SER A 218 -14.69 -3.49 25.49
C SER A 218 -15.14 -4.63 26.42
N ASP A 219 -14.52 -4.81 27.59
CA ASP A 219 -15.05 -5.63 28.69
C ASP A 219 -16.13 -4.90 29.51
N HIS A 220 -16.29 -3.59 29.27
CA HIS A 220 -17.19 -2.70 30.02
C HIS A 220 -18.36 -2.18 29.16
N GLY A 221 -18.69 -2.90 28.08
CA GLY A 221 -19.91 -2.66 27.30
C GLY A 221 -19.70 -1.91 25.98
N LEU A 222 -18.53 -1.29 25.75
CA LEU A 222 -18.23 -0.68 24.45
C LEU A 222 -18.02 -1.79 23.41
N LYS A 223 -18.81 -1.78 22.34
CA LYS A 223 -18.51 -2.61 21.16
C LYS A 223 -17.54 -1.87 20.27
N VAL A 224 -16.43 -2.52 19.93
CA VAL A 224 -15.38 -1.90 19.12
C VAL A 224 -15.29 -2.55 17.74
N PRO A 225 -15.00 -1.79 16.68
CA PRO A 225 -14.68 -2.34 15.38
C PRO A 225 -13.28 -2.95 15.36
N VAL A 226 -13.03 -3.75 14.32
CA VAL A 226 -11.77 -4.48 14.15
C VAL A 226 -11.01 -4.01 12.91
N VAL A 227 -9.70 -3.86 13.09
CA VAL A 227 -8.71 -3.81 12.03
C VAL A 227 -7.96 -5.14 12.03
N PHE A 228 -8.29 -6.00 11.05
CA PHE A 228 -7.76 -7.35 10.89
C PHE A 228 -6.60 -7.37 9.87
N THR A 229 -5.47 -7.97 10.24
CA THR A 229 -4.35 -8.20 9.34
C THR A 229 -4.10 -9.70 9.18
N ALA A 230 -4.42 -10.21 8.00
CA ALA A 230 -4.08 -11.57 7.57
C ALA A 230 -2.61 -11.61 7.13
N SER A 231 -1.72 -12.16 7.95
CA SER A 231 -0.27 -12.14 7.71
C SER A 231 0.35 -13.52 7.91
N PRO A 232 0.58 -14.28 6.84
CA PRO A 232 1.31 -15.56 6.90
C PRO A 232 2.70 -15.43 7.56
N TYR A 233 3.28 -14.22 7.53
CA TYR A 233 4.56 -13.90 8.15
C TYR A 233 4.51 -13.67 9.67
N ASN A 234 3.32 -13.46 10.26
CA ASN A 234 3.20 -12.93 11.64
C ASN A 234 3.79 -13.86 12.70
N GLN A 235 3.75 -15.17 12.46
CA GLN A 235 4.38 -16.16 13.35
C GLN A 235 5.84 -16.48 12.97
N GLY A 236 6.41 -15.64 12.09
CA GLY A 236 7.78 -15.62 11.58
C GLY A 236 7.99 -16.52 10.36
N THR A 237 9.04 -16.23 9.60
CA THR A 237 9.40 -16.89 8.33
C THR A 237 10.50 -17.95 8.48
N ASN A 238 10.74 -18.71 7.41
CA ASN A 238 11.82 -19.70 7.24
C ASN A 238 12.77 -19.29 6.09
N ASP A 239 13.41 -18.12 6.19
CA ASP A 239 14.20 -17.52 5.10
C ASP A 239 15.24 -18.48 4.48
N GLU A 240 15.98 -19.23 5.30
CA GLU A 240 16.96 -20.21 4.81
C GLU A 240 16.34 -21.38 4.04
N TRP A 241 15.09 -21.74 4.36
CA TRP A 241 14.37 -22.78 3.62
C TRP A 241 13.90 -22.21 2.28
N GLY A 242 13.29 -21.02 2.26
CA GLY A 242 12.94 -20.32 1.02
C GLY A 242 14.15 -20.16 0.08
N GLU A 243 15.31 -19.77 0.60
CA GLU A 243 16.55 -19.67 -0.20
C GLU A 243 16.96 -21.02 -0.80
N LYS A 244 16.86 -22.13 -0.04
CA LYS A 244 17.15 -23.48 -0.55
C LYS A 244 16.15 -23.97 -1.59
N ALA A 245 14.89 -23.56 -1.47
CA ALA A 245 13.82 -23.88 -2.41
C ALA A 245 13.91 -23.03 -3.70
N THR A 246 14.63 -21.92 -3.68
CA THR A 246 14.76 -20.99 -4.82
C THR A 246 15.29 -21.69 -6.07
N HIS A 247 14.55 -21.54 -7.17
CA HIS A 247 14.81 -22.26 -8.42
C HIS A 247 15.96 -21.64 -9.22
N ASN A 248 16.80 -22.47 -9.85
CA ASN A 248 17.79 -21.99 -10.81
C ASN A 248 17.10 -21.39 -12.04
N VAL A 249 17.49 -20.16 -12.41
CA VAL A 249 16.95 -19.43 -13.58
C VAL A 249 17.89 -19.39 -14.77
N ASN A 250 19.15 -19.81 -14.60
CA ASN A 250 20.15 -19.83 -15.68
C ASN A 250 19.97 -21.09 -16.54
N LEU A 251 18.80 -21.18 -17.17
CA LEU A 251 18.34 -22.31 -17.97
C LEU A 251 17.89 -21.82 -19.36
N PRO A 252 18.09 -22.63 -20.41
CA PRO A 252 17.58 -22.31 -21.75
C PRO A 252 16.05 -22.29 -21.77
N LEU A 253 15.50 -21.47 -22.66
CA LEU A 253 14.09 -21.55 -23.02
C LEU A 253 13.86 -22.84 -23.81
N LYS A 254 12.68 -23.44 -23.64
CA LYS A 254 12.30 -24.68 -24.33
C LYS A 254 11.12 -24.43 -25.24
N HIS A 255 11.07 -25.18 -26.34
CA HIS A 255 9.84 -25.34 -27.12
C HIS A 255 8.76 -25.96 -26.24
N LYS A 256 7.55 -25.42 -26.35
CA LYS A 256 6.37 -25.92 -25.66
C LYS A 256 5.56 -26.79 -26.61
N ASP A 257 5.18 -27.96 -26.13
CA ASP A 257 4.30 -28.88 -26.84
C ASP A 257 2.83 -28.38 -26.74
N PRO A 258 2.14 -28.13 -27.86
CA PRO A 258 0.73 -27.71 -27.87
C PRO A 258 -0.22 -28.65 -27.12
N ASP A 259 0.12 -29.94 -27.01
CA ASP A 259 -0.69 -30.96 -26.34
C ASP A 259 -0.31 -31.12 -24.86
N TYR A 260 0.63 -30.32 -24.34
CA TYR A 260 1.07 -30.39 -22.95
C TYR A 260 -0.06 -30.02 -21.99
N GLN A 261 -0.25 -30.86 -20.97
CA GLN A 261 -1.13 -30.59 -19.84
C GLN A 261 -0.32 -30.52 -18.56
N ALA A 262 -0.49 -29.41 -17.83
CA ALA A 262 0.13 -29.24 -16.53
C ALA A 262 -0.42 -30.29 -15.54
N PRO A 263 0.42 -30.83 -14.63
CA PRO A 263 -0.05 -31.65 -13.53
C PRO A 263 -1.11 -30.92 -12.69
N THR A 264 -2.07 -31.65 -12.13
CA THR A 264 -3.05 -31.08 -11.21
C THR A 264 -2.49 -30.97 -9.80
N GLU A 265 -2.89 -29.93 -9.07
CA GLU A 265 -2.63 -29.83 -7.63
C GLU A 265 -3.35 -30.94 -6.85
N GLU A 266 -2.85 -31.27 -5.66
CA GLU A 266 -3.52 -32.22 -4.76
C GLU A 266 -4.83 -31.60 -4.24
N LYS A 267 -5.90 -32.39 -4.14
CA LYS A 267 -7.18 -31.96 -3.56
C LYS A 267 -7.23 -32.31 -2.08
N PHE A 268 -7.75 -31.40 -1.26
CA PHE A 268 -7.95 -31.63 0.16
C PHE A 268 -9.21 -32.47 0.44
N PRO A 269 -9.24 -33.25 1.54
CA PRO A 269 -10.41 -33.99 1.96
C PRO A 269 -11.57 -33.07 2.31
N THR A 270 -12.79 -33.51 1.98
CA THR A 270 -14.03 -32.84 2.39
C THR A 270 -14.76 -33.57 3.51
N ASP A 271 -14.30 -34.77 3.88
CA ASP A 271 -14.84 -35.57 4.97
C ASP A 271 -13.87 -35.52 6.16
N PHE A 272 -14.26 -34.75 7.17
CA PHE A 272 -13.48 -34.52 8.39
C PHE A 272 -14.42 -34.21 9.57
N SER A 273 -13.88 -34.33 10.79
CA SER A 273 -14.62 -34.08 12.02
C SER A 273 -14.38 -32.67 12.57
N ARG A 274 -15.40 -32.09 13.20
CA ARG A 274 -15.30 -30.81 13.91
C ARG A 274 -15.01 -31.01 15.40
N GLN A 275 -14.48 -29.98 16.03
CA GLN A 275 -14.20 -29.95 17.46
C GLN A 275 -15.48 -30.14 18.29
N LYS A 276 -15.41 -31.01 19.29
CA LYS A 276 -16.54 -31.27 20.18
C LYS A 276 -16.68 -30.14 21.18
N VAL A 277 -17.87 -29.53 21.24
CA VAL A 277 -18.18 -28.50 22.26
C VAL A 277 -18.33 -29.12 23.63
N THR A 278 -17.59 -28.60 24.61
CA THR A 278 -17.63 -29.01 26.02
C THR A 278 -18.11 -27.91 26.96
N GLY A 279 -18.07 -26.64 26.51
CA GLY A 279 -18.53 -25.47 27.27
C GLY A 279 -18.38 -24.16 26.49
N GLU A 280 -18.70 -23.04 27.15
CA GLU A 280 -18.54 -21.67 26.64
C GLU A 280 -17.82 -20.82 27.70
N SER A 281 -16.83 -20.03 27.28
CA SER A 281 -16.09 -19.08 28.11
C SER A 281 -16.24 -17.66 27.58
N ARG A 282 -16.16 -16.69 28.49
CA ARG A 282 -16.06 -15.25 28.17
C ARG A 282 -14.61 -14.75 28.14
N GLN A 283 -13.67 -15.56 28.60
CA GLN A 283 -12.25 -15.21 28.69
C GLN A 283 -11.43 -16.22 27.90
N ALA A 284 -10.48 -15.70 27.12
CA ALA A 284 -9.46 -16.52 26.50
C ALA A 284 -8.54 -17.13 27.56
N THR A 285 -7.95 -18.28 27.26
CA THR A 285 -7.01 -18.98 28.16
C THR A 285 -5.55 -18.70 27.80
N GLU A 286 -5.31 -18.00 26.70
CA GLU A 286 -3.97 -17.71 26.17
C GLU A 286 -3.80 -16.20 25.89
N THR A 287 -2.55 -15.74 26.01
CA THR A 287 -2.15 -14.34 25.78
C THR A 287 -0.85 -14.30 24.97
N PHE A 288 -0.49 -13.12 24.46
CA PHE A 288 0.73 -12.86 23.71
C PHE A 288 1.34 -11.52 24.11
N SER A 289 2.64 -11.34 23.85
CA SER A 289 3.39 -10.14 24.23
C SER A 289 3.89 -9.30 23.05
N THR A 290 3.80 -9.81 21.83
CA THR A 290 4.27 -9.13 20.63
C THR A 290 3.41 -7.90 20.30
N THR A 291 4.03 -6.90 19.69
CA THR A 291 3.32 -5.71 19.17
C THR A 291 3.03 -5.94 17.69
N PRO A 292 1.84 -5.53 17.18
CA PRO A 292 1.58 -5.41 15.75
C PRO A 292 2.73 -4.78 14.98
N ALA A 293 3.16 -5.42 13.89
CA ALA A 293 4.26 -4.93 13.06
C ALA A 293 3.86 -3.70 12.22
N TYR A 294 2.57 -3.53 11.91
CA TYR A 294 2.11 -2.37 11.14
C TYR A 294 1.80 -1.19 12.06
N THR A 295 2.54 -0.09 11.91
CA THR A 295 2.43 1.12 12.74
C THR A 295 1.10 1.84 12.58
N LEU A 296 0.43 1.77 11.42
CA LEU A 296 -0.94 2.28 11.26
C LEU A 296 -1.92 1.59 12.22
N ASN A 297 -1.80 0.28 12.41
CA ASN A 297 -2.66 -0.44 13.36
C ASN A 297 -2.37 -0.02 14.81
N ASN A 298 -1.12 0.33 15.13
CA ASN A 298 -0.77 0.89 16.44
C ASN A 298 -1.37 2.30 16.64
N TYR A 299 -1.41 3.13 15.59
CA TYR A 299 -2.10 4.43 15.58
C TYR A 299 -3.61 4.28 15.79
N LEU A 300 -4.24 3.34 15.10
CA LEU A 300 -5.68 3.05 15.21
C LEU A 300 -6.03 2.43 16.59
N ALA A 301 -5.17 1.59 17.16
CA ALA A 301 -5.44 0.96 18.46
C ALA A 301 -5.68 1.99 19.58
N ALA A 302 -4.86 3.05 19.65
CA ALA A 302 -5.03 4.14 20.61
C ALA A 302 -6.33 4.95 20.41
N ARG A 303 -6.98 4.78 19.26
CA ARG A 303 -8.22 5.44 18.82
C ARG A 303 -9.44 4.50 18.87
N GLY A 304 -9.32 3.36 19.54
CA GLY A 304 -10.44 2.50 19.91
C GLY A 304 -10.73 1.34 18.96
N TYR A 305 -9.91 1.16 17.92
CA TYR A 305 -10.03 0.00 17.04
C TYR A 305 -9.35 -1.21 17.69
N ALA A 306 -10.03 -2.36 17.75
CA ALA A 306 -9.38 -3.61 18.08
C ALA A 306 -8.48 -4.05 16.92
N VAL A 307 -7.30 -4.58 17.22
CA VAL A 307 -6.32 -5.03 16.24
C VAL A 307 -6.23 -6.55 16.31
N VAL A 308 -6.50 -7.22 15.19
CA VAL A 308 -6.46 -8.69 15.09
C VAL A 308 -5.41 -9.10 14.07
N TYR A 309 -4.61 -10.10 14.41
CA TYR A 309 -3.66 -10.74 13.50
C TYR A 309 -3.93 -12.24 13.43
N SER A 310 -3.97 -12.79 12.23
CA SER A 310 -3.95 -14.23 12.01
C SER A 310 -2.96 -14.57 10.92
N ALA A 311 -2.22 -15.65 11.12
CA ALA A 311 -1.28 -16.17 10.13
C ALA A 311 -1.88 -17.29 9.27
N GLY A 312 -3.06 -17.81 9.63
CA GLY A 312 -3.78 -18.81 8.84
C GLY A 312 -3.29 -20.24 9.01
N ILE A 313 -3.75 -21.10 8.09
CA ILE A 313 -3.31 -22.49 7.97
C ILE A 313 -1.81 -22.59 7.67
N GLY A 314 -1.16 -23.67 8.09
CA GLY A 314 0.26 -23.89 7.84
C GLY A 314 1.21 -23.06 8.69
N THR A 315 0.69 -22.26 9.63
CA THR A 315 1.50 -21.38 10.46
C THR A 315 1.58 -21.84 11.91
N LYS A 316 2.58 -21.35 12.63
CA LYS A 316 2.89 -21.75 14.00
C LYS A 316 1.65 -21.67 14.89
N ASP A 317 1.40 -22.77 15.59
CA ASP A 317 0.28 -22.97 16.50
C ASP A 317 -1.10 -23.07 15.84
N SER A 318 -1.24 -22.88 14.52
CA SER A 318 -2.40 -23.31 13.71
C SER A 318 -2.23 -24.75 13.18
N ASP A 319 -3.32 -25.32 12.68
CA ASP A 319 -3.32 -26.55 11.87
C ASP A 319 -3.08 -26.25 10.37
N GLY A 320 -3.12 -27.29 9.52
CA GLY A 320 -3.10 -27.15 8.07
C GLY A 320 -1.72 -26.97 7.41
N LEU A 321 -1.71 -26.83 6.09
CA LEU A 321 -0.52 -26.62 5.25
C LEU A 321 -0.49 -25.21 4.65
N GLN A 322 0.68 -24.79 4.17
CA GLN A 322 0.82 -23.51 3.48
C GLN A 322 0.59 -23.68 1.98
N THR A 323 -0.53 -23.16 1.48
CA THR A 323 -1.05 -23.45 0.12
C THR A 323 -0.81 -22.34 -0.91
N CYS A 324 -0.23 -21.22 -0.46
CA CYS A 324 0.17 -20.07 -1.27
C CYS A 324 -0.92 -19.50 -2.19
N GLY A 325 -1.74 -18.58 -1.67
CA GLY A 325 -2.73 -17.84 -2.45
C GLY A 325 -3.97 -18.62 -2.86
N SER A 326 -4.09 -19.88 -2.44
CA SER A 326 -5.19 -20.78 -2.82
C SER A 326 -6.54 -20.36 -2.20
N PRO A 327 -7.66 -20.91 -2.70
CA PRO A 327 -8.97 -20.73 -2.07
C PRO A 327 -8.97 -21.08 -0.58
N GLU A 328 -8.26 -22.14 -0.19
CA GLU A 328 -8.18 -22.59 1.21
C GLU A 328 -7.52 -21.55 2.13
N GLN A 329 -6.48 -20.87 1.64
CA GLN A 329 -5.87 -19.79 2.42
C GLN A 329 -6.83 -18.60 2.56
N THR A 330 -7.64 -18.33 1.53
CA THR A 330 -8.65 -17.28 1.57
C THR A 330 -9.74 -17.61 2.57
N ASP A 331 -10.26 -18.84 2.53
CA ASP A 331 -11.32 -19.33 3.42
C ASP A 331 -10.87 -19.37 4.89
N ALA A 332 -9.59 -19.68 5.14
CA ALA A 332 -9.02 -19.62 6.48
C ALA A 332 -9.06 -18.21 7.08
N MET A 333 -8.80 -17.18 6.28
CA MET A 333 -8.88 -15.78 6.72
C MET A 333 -10.33 -15.29 6.80
N LYS A 334 -11.17 -15.73 5.86
CA LYS A 334 -12.62 -15.48 5.88
C LYS A 334 -13.25 -15.99 7.18
N ALA A 335 -12.87 -17.17 7.66
CA ALA A 335 -13.37 -17.75 8.92
C ALA A 335 -13.10 -16.82 10.12
N VAL A 336 -11.99 -16.08 10.13
CA VAL A 336 -11.69 -15.10 11.18
C VAL A 336 -12.69 -13.93 11.13
N VAL A 337 -13.01 -13.42 9.94
CA VAL A 337 -14.05 -12.38 9.76
C VAL A 337 -15.42 -12.90 10.20
N GLU A 338 -15.79 -14.10 9.79
CA GLU A 338 -17.05 -14.74 10.20
C GLU A 338 -17.12 -14.90 11.73
N TRP A 339 -16.02 -15.24 12.41
CA TRP A 339 -16.01 -15.31 13.89
C TRP A 339 -16.20 -13.93 14.54
N LEU A 340 -15.53 -12.90 14.00
CA LEU A 340 -15.66 -11.52 14.47
C LEU A 340 -17.07 -10.96 14.24
N HIS A 341 -17.74 -11.39 13.18
CA HIS A 341 -19.14 -11.06 12.89
C HIS A 341 -20.14 -11.88 13.73
N GLY A 342 -19.75 -13.09 14.14
CA GLY A 342 -20.53 -13.98 15.01
C GLY A 342 -21.09 -15.24 14.33
N ASP A 343 -20.68 -15.53 13.10
CA ASP A 343 -21.15 -16.65 12.27
C ASP A 343 -20.24 -17.89 12.34
N ARG A 344 -19.03 -17.76 12.89
CA ARG A 344 -18.06 -18.85 13.03
C ARG A 344 -17.77 -19.16 14.48
N GLN A 345 -17.50 -20.43 14.74
CA GLN A 345 -17.09 -20.92 16.04
C GLN A 345 -15.58 -20.74 16.25
N ALA A 346 -15.20 -20.33 17.45
CA ALA A 346 -13.82 -20.36 17.92
C ALA A 346 -13.73 -20.96 19.32
N PHE A 347 -12.51 -21.33 19.70
CA PHE A 347 -12.17 -21.99 20.94
C PHE A 347 -11.10 -21.21 21.70
N THR A 348 -11.09 -21.36 23.02
CA THR A 348 -10.09 -20.75 23.90
C THR A 348 -8.70 -21.36 23.72
N ASP A 349 -8.66 -22.63 23.32
CA ASP A 349 -7.47 -23.44 23.08
C ASP A 349 -7.78 -24.57 22.09
N ARG A 350 -6.78 -25.34 21.67
CA ARG A 350 -6.90 -26.39 20.64
C ARG A 350 -7.45 -27.73 21.13
N HIS A 351 -7.78 -27.89 22.42
CA HIS A 351 -7.96 -29.21 23.02
C HIS A 351 -9.20 -29.35 23.90
N SER A 352 -9.58 -28.32 24.65
CA SER A 352 -10.61 -28.41 25.68
C SER A 352 -12.02 -28.52 25.11
N GLY A 353 -12.25 -28.00 23.89
CA GLY A 353 -13.59 -27.87 23.30
C GLY A 353 -14.40 -26.69 23.89
N THR A 354 -13.76 -25.80 24.65
CA THR A 354 -14.41 -24.62 25.24
C THR A 354 -14.50 -23.51 24.21
N THR A 355 -15.74 -23.11 23.89
CA THR A 355 -16.01 -22.08 22.87
C THR A 355 -15.84 -20.67 23.42
N ILE A 356 -15.53 -19.73 22.53
CA ILE A 356 -15.45 -18.30 22.83
C ILE A 356 -16.02 -17.46 21.68
N LYS A 357 -16.84 -16.46 22.01
CA LYS A 357 -17.43 -15.53 21.05
C LYS A 357 -16.67 -14.21 21.05
N ALA A 358 -16.61 -13.54 19.90
CA ALA A 358 -16.13 -12.15 19.78
C ALA A 358 -17.17 -11.15 20.33
N ALA A 359 -17.69 -11.38 21.55
CA ALA A 359 -18.79 -10.59 22.09
C ALA A 359 -18.45 -9.10 22.28
N TRP A 360 -17.17 -8.73 22.30
CA TRP A 360 -16.68 -7.36 22.38
C TRP A 360 -16.71 -6.61 21.04
N CYS A 361 -16.82 -7.32 19.92
CA CYS A 361 -16.82 -6.76 18.56
C CYS A 361 -18.18 -6.15 18.23
N ASN A 362 -18.20 -5.07 17.44
CA ASN A 362 -19.45 -4.52 16.87
C ASN A 362 -19.89 -5.22 15.57
N GLY A 363 -19.14 -6.24 15.13
CA GLY A 363 -19.36 -7.00 13.90
C GLY A 363 -18.72 -6.37 12.65
N LYS A 364 -18.15 -5.16 12.74
CA LYS A 364 -17.56 -4.45 11.60
C LYS A 364 -16.05 -4.60 11.56
N VAL A 365 -15.55 -5.11 10.45
CA VAL A 365 -14.15 -5.44 10.22
C VAL A 365 -13.64 -4.65 9.02
N ALA A 366 -12.45 -4.07 9.15
CA ALA A 366 -11.62 -3.70 8.01
C ALA A 366 -10.37 -4.57 7.95
N MET A 367 -9.91 -4.92 6.75
CA MET A 367 -8.61 -5.59 6.57
C MET A 367 -7.52 -4.62 6.13
N THR A 368 -6.30 -4.79 6.65
CA THR A 368 -5.15 -3.90 6.39
C THR A 368 -3.87 -4.67 6.09
N GLY A 369 -2.97 -4.04 5.33
CA GLY A 369 -1.56 -4.39 5.27
C GLY A 369 -1.00 -4.43 3.86
N ARG A 370 0.33 -4.58 3.78
CA ARG A 370 1.06 -4.58 2.52
C ARG A 370 1.44 -5.98 2.03
N SER A 371 1.56 -6.14 0.71
CA SER A 371 2.07 -7.37 0.09
C SER A 371 1.07 -8.51 0.26
N TYR A 372 1.50 -9.69 0.69
CA TYR A 372 0.64 -10.81 1.05
C TYR A 372 -0.55 -10.41 1.94
N LEU A 373 -0.37 -9.44 2.84
CA LEU A 373 -1.43 -8.96 3.71
C LEU A 373 -2.54 -8.27 2.92
N GLY A 374 -2.18 -7.38 2.01
CA GLY A 374 -3.11 -6.71 1.09
C GLY A 374 -3.69 -7.68 0.05
N THR A 375 -2.91 -8.69 -0.34
CA THR A 375 -3.36 -9.80 -1.20
C THR A 375 -4.50 -10.57 -0.55
N LEU A 376 -4.34 -10.98 0.71
CA LEU A 376 -5.39 -11.71 1.44
C LEU A 376 -6.57 -10.81 1.79
N ALA A 377 -6.36 -9.52 2.03
CA ALA A 377 -7.48 -8.56 2.14
C ALA A 377 -8.30 -8.51 0.85
N THR A 378 -7.63 -8.46 -0.31
CA THR A 378 -8.28 -8.50 -1.62
C THR A 378 -9.01 -9.83 -1.82
N ALA A 379 -8.37 -10.96 -1.53
CA ALA A 379 -8.96 -12.29 -1.66
C ALA A 379 -10.23 -12.46 -0.82
N VAL A 380 -10.17 -12.12 0.48
CA VAL A 380 -11.34 -12.22 1.37
C VAL A 380 -12.46 -11.28 0.92
N ALA A 381 -12.14 -10.07 0.43
CA ALA A 381 -13.16 -9.16 -0.10
C ALA A 381 -13.94 -9.76 -1.27
N THR A 382 -13.29 -10.55 -2.14
CA THR A 382 -13.98 -11.23 -3.26
C THR A 382 -14.92 -12.35 -2.84
N THR A 383 -14.92 -12.74 -1.56
CA THR A 383 -15.92 -13.69 -1.03
C THR A 383 -17.25 -13.01 -0.71
N GLY A 384 -17.27 -11.68 -0.56
CA GLY A 384 -18.45 -10.94 -0.11
C GLY A 384 -18.88 -11.25 1.32
N VAL A 385 -17.96 -11.74 2.17
CA VAL A 385 -18.25 -12.17 3.55
C VAL A 385 -18.92 -11.07 4.39
N PRO A 386 -20.02 -11.37 5.12
CA PRO A 386 -20.63 -10.44 6.06
C PRO A 386 -19.64 -9.95 7.13
N GLY A 387 -19.81 -8.70 7.55
CA GLY A 387 -18.95 -8.05 8.55
C GLY A 387 -17.66 -7.43 7.98
N LEU A 388 -17.22 -7.79 6.77
CA LEU A 388 -16.12 -7.07 6.11
C LEU A 388 -16.65 -5.80 5.44
N GLU A 389 -16.48 -4.67 6.11
CA GLU A 389 -16.99 -3.37 5.67
C GLU A 389 -15.98 -2.59 4.81
N ALA A 390 -14.68 -2.83 5.01
CA ALA A 390 -13.63 -2.14 4.25
C ALA A 390 -12.34 -2.96 4.09
N ILE A 391 -11.56 -2.69 3.03
CA ILE A 391 -10.16 -3.12 2.92
C ILE A 391 -9.25 -1.94 2.58
N ILE A 392 -8.05 -1.94 3.17
CA ILE A 392 -6.92 -1.10 2.81
C ILE A 392 -5.86 -2.03 2.22
N SER A 393 -5.92 -2.15 0.89
CA SER A 393 -5.13 -3.08 0.09
C SER A 393 -3.87 -2.38 -0.39
N GLU A 394 -2.73 -2.66 0.25
CA GLU A 394 -1.46 -2.00 -0.03
C GLU A 394 -0.48 -2.93 -0.76
N ALA A 395 0.10 -2.49 -1.87
CA ALA A 395 1.02 -3.26 -2.70
C ALA A 395 0.58 -4.74 -2.87
N ALA A 396 -0.69 -4.95 -3.23
CA ALA A 396 -1.35 -6.24 -3.16
C ALA A 396 -1.36 -6.98 -4.50
N ILE A 397 -1.33 -8.31 -4.43
CA ILE A 397 -1.53 -9.20 -5.59
C ILE A 397 -3.03 -9.39 -5.77
N SER A 398 -3.52 -9.28 -7.02
CA SER A 398 -4.91 -9.61 -7.38
C SER A 398 -5.01 -10.88 -8.23
N SER A 399 -3.89 -11.35 -8.78
CA SER A 399 -3.74 -12.66 -9.42
C SER A 399 -2.33 -13.17 -9.21
N TRP A 400 -2.17 -14.37 -8.64
CA TRP A 400 -0.84 -14.93 -8.36
C TRP A 400 -0.05 -15.29 -9.62
N TYR A 401 -0.75 -15.56 -10.73
CA TYR A 401 -0.10 -15.67 -12.03
C TYR A 401 0.68 -14.39 -12.35
N ASP A 402 0.08 -13.23 -12.16
CA ASP A 402 0.71 -11.93 -12.43
C ASP A 402 1.75 -11.52 -11.38
N TYR A 403 2.05 -12.38 -10.40
CA TYR A 403 3.19 -12.21 -9.51
C TYR A 403 4.40 -13.01 -9.98
N TYR A 404 4.21 -14.27 -10.38
CA TYR A 404 5.30 -15.19 -10.76
C TYR A 404 5.42 -15.51 -12.27
N ARG A 405 4.49 -15.02 -13.07
CA ARG A 405 4.39 -15.26 -14.52
C ARG A 405 4.05 -13.97 -15.26
N GLU A 406 4.18 -14.00 -16.58
CA GLU A 406 3.71 -12.95 -17.49
C GLU A 406 3.59 -13.51 -18.91
N ASN A 407 2.40 -13.46 -19.52
CA ASN A 407 2.14 -13.86 -20.92
C ASN A 407 2.83 -15.16 -21.38
N GLY A 408 2.67 -16.22 -20.58
CA GLY A 408 3.24 -17.54 -20.84
C GLY A 408 4.73 -17.67 -20.47
N LEU A 409 5.29 -16.79 -19.66
CA LEU A 409 6.68 -16.89 -19.18
C LEU A 409 6.75 -17.02 -17.66
N VAL A 410 7.78 -17.74 -17.20
CA VAL A 410 8.29 -17.58 -15.84
C VAL A 410 8.93 -16.19 -15.73
N ARG A 411 8.40 -15.37 -14.81
CA ARG A 411 8.86 -14.00 -14.56
C ARG A 411 8.90 -13.79 -13.05
N ALA A 412 10.09 -13.65 -12.49
CA ALA A 412 10.30 -13.45 -11.06
C ALA A 412 9.86 -12.06 -10.57
N PRO A 413 9.36 -11.92 -9.34
CA PRO A 413 9.22 -10.63 -8.68
C PRO A 413 10.57 -9.91 -8.58
N GLY A 414 10.55 -8.58 -8.61
CA GLY A 414 11.78 -7.79 -8.63
C GLY A 414 12.59 -7.93 -7.36
N GLY A 415 13.83 -8.39 -7.50
CA GLY A 415 14.73 -8.71 -6.38
C GLY A 415 14.77 -10.20 -6.02
N PHE A 416 13.86 -11.01 -6.55
CA PHE A 416 13.59 -12.39 -6.08
C PHE A 416 13.67 -13.42 -7.21
N GLN A 417 14.77 -13.39 -7.97
CA GLN A 417 14.97 -14.33 -9.09
C GLN A 417 15.00 -15.78 -8.61
N GLY A 418 14.15 -16.60 -9.21
CA GLY A 418 13.99 -18.02 -8.83
C GLY A 418 12.87 -18.29 -7.84
N GLU A 419 12.27 -17.26 -7.22
CA GLU A 419 11.09 -17.43 -6.36
C GLU A 419 9.87 -17.92 -7.17
N ASP A 420 8.99 -18.67 -6.51
CA ASP A 420 7.70 -19.14 -7.02
C ASP A 420 6.76 -19.49 -5.86
N ALA A 421 5.55 -19.97 -6.17
CA ALA A 421 4.53 -20.28 -5.17
C ALA A 421 4.99 -21.29 -4.09
N ASP A 422 5.78 -22.30 -4.47
CA ASP A 422 6.34 -23.31 -3.54
C ASP A 422 7.39 -22.71 -2.59
N VAL A 423 8.24 -21.82 -3.11
CA VAL A 423 9.27 -21.11 -2.34
C VAL A 423 8.61 -20.28 -1.24
N LEU A 424 7.58 -19.51 -1.60
CA LEU A 424 6.84 -18.71 -0.62
C LEU A 424 6.04 -19.59 0.35
N ALA A 425 5.56 -20.76 -0.09
CA ALA A 425 4.93 -21.71 0.80
C ALA A 425 5.91 -22.22 1.87
N ASP A 426 7.10 -22.65 1.49
CA ASP A 426 8.16 -23.09 2.42
C ASP A 426 8.60 -21.94 3.37
N GLU A 427 8.76 -20.73 2.84
CA GLU A 427 9.15 -19.55 3.62
C GLU A 427 8.10 -19.20 4.68
N THR A 428 6.81 -19.32 4.37
CA THR A 428 5.71 -18.98 5.28
C THR A 428 5.21 -20.15 6.12
N PHE A 429 5.75 -21.36 5.93
CA PHE A 429 5.37 -22.56 6.68
C PHE A 429 5.94 -22.58 8.11
N SER A 430 5.43 -21.73 8.98
CA SER A 430 5.99 -21.51 10.32
C SER A 430 5.63 -22.58 11.36
N ARG A 431 4.84 -23.60 11.00
CA ARG A 431 4.65 -24.82 11.84
C ARG A 431 5.96 -25.52 12.17
N THR A 432 6.97 -25.35 11.32
CA THR A 432 8.35 -25.83 11.50
C THR A 432 9.00 -25.35 12.81
N LYS A 433 8.56 -24.19 13.32
CA LYS A 433 9.00 -23.59 14.59
C LYS A 433 8.44 -24.33 15.82
N ARG A 434 7.59 -25.34 15.60
CA ARG A 434 7.11 -26.32 16.57
C ARG A 434 7.56 -27.71 16.12
N PRO A 435 8.78 -28.15 16.46
CA PRO A 435 9.33 -29.39 15.90
C PRO A 435 8.47 -30.63 16.14
N ALA A 436 7.81 -30.71 17.30
CA ALA A 436 6.92 -31.83 17.61
C ALA A 436 5.65 -31.84 16.76
N ASP A 437 5.17 -30.65 16.36
CA ASP A 437 4.04 -30.47 15.46
C ASP A 437 4.42 -30.76 14.03
N TYR A 438 5.46 -30.08 13.53
CA TYR A 438 6.00 -30.31 12.20
C TYR A 438 6.33 -31.78 11.95
N ARG A 439 6.94 -32.49 12.91
CA ARG A 439 7.29 -33.91 12.73
C ARG A 439 6.09 -34.81 12.45
N ARG A 440 4.87 -34.43 12.85
CA ARG A 440 3.63 -35.20 12.55
C ARG A 440 3.19 -35.02 11.10
N ILE A 441 3.40 -33.84 10.53
CA ILE A 441 2.90 -33.45 9.21
C ILE A 441 3.99 -33.37 8.14
N GLU A 442 5.26 -33.54 8.49
CA GLU A 442 6.42 -33.36 7.59
C GLU A 442 6.26 -34.12 6.27
N LYS A 443 5.91 -35.42 6.34
CA LYS A 443 5.70 -36.23 5.12
C LYS A 443 4.51 -35.78 4.29
N VAL A 444 3.48 -35.24 4.94
CA VAL A 444 2.28 -34.72 4.27
C VAL A 444 2.63 -33.41 3.56
N ASN A 445 3.35 -32.52 4.25
CA ASN A 445 3.89 -31.29 3.68
C ASN A 445 4.79 -31.58 2.46
N ASP A 446 5.78 -32.46 2.60
CA ASP A 446 6.70 -32.81 1.51
C ASP A 446 5.95 -33.34 0.28
N LYS A 447 4.93 -34.20 0.50
CA LYS A 447 4.07 -34.70 -0.58
C LYS A 447 3.30 -33.57 -1.25
N TYR A 448 2.71 -32.66 -0.47
CA TYR A 448 1.94 -31.53 -1.00
C TYR A 448 2.82 -30.55 -1.79
N ILE A 449 3.97 -30.15 -1.25
CA ILE A 449 4.92 -29.26 -1.93
C ILE A 449 5.37 -29.86 -3.27
N ALA A 450 5.68 -31.16 -3.32
CA ALA A 450 6.03 -31.83 -4.57
C ALA A 450 4.88 -31.79 -5.62
N LYS A 451 3.62 -31.85 -5.19
CA LYS A 451 2.45 -31.71 -6.06
C LYS A 451 2.26 -30.28 -6.54
N MET A 452 2.40 -29.30 -5.65
CA MET A 452 2.37 -27.88 -5.98
C MET A 452 3.46 -27.53 -7.01
N GLN A 453 4.68 -28.04 -6.82
CA GLN A 453 5.79 -27.81 -7.76
C GLN A 453 5.50 -28.30 -9.18
N GLY A 454 4.82 -29.45 -9.30
CA GLY A 454 4.35 -29.94 -10.58
C GLY A 454 3.27 -29.04 -11.18
N ALA A 455 2.27 -28.66 -10.37
CA ALA A 455 1.08 -27.94 -10.84
C ALA A 455 1.35 -26.47 -11.22
N MET A 456 2.25 -25.78 -10.53
CA MET A 456 2.65 -24.40 -10.86
C MET A 456 3.40 -24.28 -12.19
N ASP A 457 3.89 -25.41 -12.72
CA ASP A 457 4.48 -25.59 -14.06
C ASP A 457 5.45 -24.48 -14.48
N ARG A 458 6.65 -24.49 -13.86
CA ARG A 458 7.78 -23.65 -14.31
C ARG A 458 8.34 -24.08 -15.67
N THR A 459 8.02 -25.29 -16.13
CA THR A 459 8.58 -25.82 -17.39
C THR A 459 8.01 -25.05 -18.57
N THR A 460 6.70 -24.78 -18.55
CA THR A 460 6.07 -23.96 -19.59
C THR A 460 5.89 -22.50 -19.15
N GLY A 461 5.57 -22.23 -17.88
CA GLY A 461 5.18 -20.88 -17.43
C GLY A 461 3.81 -20.42 -17.94
N ASN A 462 3.00 -21.33 -18.47
CA ASN A 462 1.65 -21.03 -18.95
C ASN A 462 0.68 -20.75 -17.80
N TYR A 463 -0.39 -20.05 -18.15
CA TYR A 463 -1.59 -20.05 -17.31
C TYR A 463 -2.24 -21.44 -17.36
N ASN A 464 -2.72 -21.93 -16.21
CA ASN A 464 -3.32 -23.25 -16.07
C ASN A 464 -4.29 -23.24 -14.87
N GLU A 465 -4.90 -24.39 -14.55
CA GLU A 465 -5.87 -24.54 -13.46
C GLU A 465 -5.33 -24.10 -12.08
N PHE A 466 -4.06 -24.41 -11.78
CA PHE A 466 -3.40 -24.00 -10.52
C PHE A 466 -3.39 -22.48 -10.35
N TRP A 467 -3.07 -21.76 -11.43
CA TRP A 467 -3.04 -20.30 -11.46
C TRP A 467 -4.44 -19.68 -11.53
N ASP A 468 -5.40 -20.37 -12.16
CA ASP A 468 -6.79 -19.93 -12.26
C ASP A 468 -7.49 -19.90 -10.89
N HIS A 469 -7.29 -20.93 -10.07
CA HIS A 469 -7.80 -20.96 -8.69
C HIS A 469 -7.19 -19.87 -7.78
N ARG A 470 -6.11 -19.21 -8.22
CA ARG A 470 -5.41 -18.14 -7.50
C ARG A 470 -5.60 -16.78 -8.18
N ASN A 471 -6.66 -16.64 -8.98
CA ASN A 471 -7.03 -15.42 -9.66
C ASN A 471 -8.31 -14.82 -9.07
N TYR A 472 -8.16 -13.93 -8.09
CA TYR A 472 -9.27 -13.28 -7.40
C TYR A 472 -10.10 -12.37 -8.33
N ARG A 473 -9.58 -12.05 -9.51
CA ARG A 473 -10.22 -11.14 -10.46
C ARG A 473 -11.55 -11.68 -11.01
N HIS A 474 -11.73 -13.00 -11.00
CA HIS A 474 -12.98 -13.65 -11.42
C HIS A 474 -14.18 -13.27 -10.53
N ASP A 475 -13.88 -12.93 -9.27
CA ASP A 475 -14.88 -12.73 -8.22
C ASP A 475 -14.95 -11.28 -7.71
N LEU A 476 -14.35 -10.32 -8.42
CA LEU A 476 -14.44 -8.89 -8.03
C LEU A 476 -15.89 -8.40 -7.91
N LYS A 477 -16.80 -8.92 -8.74
CA LYS A 477 -18.24 -8.60 -8.69
C LYS A 477 -18.91 -8.92 -7.34
N ASN A 478 -18.31 -9.80 -6.55
CA ASN A 478 -18.83 -10.21 -5.25
C ASN A 478 -18.41 -9.23 -4.13
N ILE A 479 -17.42 -8.36 -4.36
CA ILE A 479 -16.95 -7.38 -3.37
C ILE A 479 -18.12 -6.49 -2.94
N LYS A 480 -18.33 -6.44 -1.62
CA LYS A 480 -19.31 -5.55 -0.94
C LYS A 480 -18.62 -4.50 -0.07
N ALA A 481 -17.45 -4.84 0.47
CA ALA A 481 -16.63 -3.93 1.26
C ALA A 481 -16.21 -2.70 0.45
N ALA A 482 -16.05 -1.57 1.13
CA ALA A 482 -15.37 -0.41 0.56
C ALA A 482 -13.87 -0.72 0.35
N VAL A 483 -13.25 -0.17 -0.70
CA VAL A 483 -11.87 -0.53 -1.10
C VAL A 483 -10.97 0.70 -1.21
N MET A 484 -9.96 0.81 -0.34
CA MET A 484 -8.85 1.74 -0.49
C MET A 484 -7.61 0.99 -1.00
N MET A 485 -7.14 1.35 -2.19
CA MET A 485 -5.95 0.78 -2.81
C MET A 485 -4.77 1.72 -2.64
N VAL A 486 -3.61 1.18 -2.26
CA VAL A 486 -2.35 1.94 -2.16
C VAL A 486 -1.25 1.19 -2.88
N HIS A 487 -0.58 1.82 -3.84
CA HIS A 487 0.45 1.12 -4.62
C HIS A 487 1.60 2.01 -5.08
N GLY A 488 2.80 1.44 -5.08
CA GLY A 488 3.99 2.08 -5.59
C GLY A 488 4.07 1.97 -7.11
N LEU A 489 4.13 3.10 -7.81
CA LEU A 489 4.32 3.13 -9.27
C LEU A 489 5.67 2.55 -9.72
N ASN A 490 6.63 2.46 -8.80
CA ASN A 490 7.95 1.88 -9.05
C ASN A 490 8.13 0.52 -8.33
N ASP A 491 7.03 -0.10 -7.87
CA ASP A 491 7.08 -1.43 -7.26
C ASP A 491 7.27 -2.51 -8.34
N THR A 492 8.50 -3.03 -8.42
CA THR A 492 8.83 -4.13 -9.33
C THR A 492 8.64 -5.50 -8.69
N ASN A 493 8.39 -5.54 -7.37
CA ASN A 493 8.08 -6.76 -6.62
C ASN A 493 6.61 -7.14 -6.90
N VAL A 494 5.66 -6.47 -6.23
CA VAL A 494 4.24 -6.59 -6.57
C VAL A 494 3.92 -5.55 -7.64
N ARG A 495 3.91 -6.02 -8.89
CA ARG A 495 3.78 -5.18 -10.07
C ARG A 495 2.46 -4.37 -10.12
N PRO A 496 2.46 -3.13 -10.66
CA PRO A 496 1.26 -2.27 -10.71
C PRO A 496 0.09 -2.84 -11.51
N SER A 497 0.31 -3.83 -12.39
CA SER A 497 -0.78 -4.56 -13.06
C SER A 497 -1.81 -5.12 -12.07
N ASN A 498 -1.38 -5.53 -10.88
CA ASN A 498 -2.25 -6.09 -9.86
C ASN A 498 -3.27 -5.06 -9.34
N VAL A 499 -2.80 -3.88 -8.92
CA VAL A 499 -3.70 -2.81 -8.44
C VAL A 499 -4.53 -2.22 -9.57
N LYS A 500 -3.99 -2.12 -10.79
CA LYS A 500 -4.73 -1.60 -11.94
C LYS A 500 -5.95 -2.47 -12.24
N ALA A 501 -5.76 -3.79 -12.25
CA ALA A 501 -6.86 -4.73 -12.48
C ALA A 501 -7.91 -4.67 -11.36
N LEU A 502 -7.49 -4.54 -10.10
CA LEU A 502 -8.42 -4.37 -8.98
C LEU A 502 -9.20 -3.05 -9.11
N TYR A 503 -8.51 -1.93 -9.35
CA TYR A 503 -9.13 -0.62 -9.53
C TYR A 503 -10.15 -0.62 -10.67
N ASP A 504 -9.80 -1.15 -11.83
CA ASP A 504 -10.71 -1.22 -12.98
C ASP A 504 -11.95 -2.06 -12.67
N GLY A 505 -11.78 -3.18 -11.97
CA GLY A 505 -12.89 -4.03 -11.55
C GLY A 505 -13.82 -3.35 -10.56
N THR A 506 -13.28 -2.58 -9.61
CA THR A 506 -14.10 -1.88 -8.61
C THR A 506 -14.89 -0.70 -9.17
N GLN A 507 -14.46 -0.08 -10.27
CA GLN A 507 -15.17 1.08 -10.85
C GLN A 507 -16.59 0.73 -11.32
N SER A 508 -16.87 -0.55 -11.60
CA SER A 508 -18.18 -1.02 -12.02
C SER A 508 -19.13 -1.38 -10.86
N LEU A 509 -18.63 -1.36 -9.62
CA LEU A 509 -19.33 -1.87 -8.45
C LEU A 509 -19.99 -0.74 -7.66
N PRO A 510 -21.14 -0.98 -7.01
CA PRO A 510 -21.81 0.00 -6.17
C PRO A 510 -21.15 0.09 -4.78
N ILE A 511 -19.84 0.29 -4.74
CA ILE A 511 -19.04 0.40 -3.52
C ILE A 511 -18.24 1.70 -3.55
N THR A 512 -17.81 2.17 -2.38
CA THR A 512 -16.79 3.23 -2.36
C THR A 512 -15.42 2.66 -2.71
N SER A 513 -14.73 3.29 -3.66
CA SER A 513 -13.36 2.94 -4.01
C SER A 513 -12.46 4.17 -4.02
N LYS A 514 -11.25 4.04 -3.44
CA LYS A 514 -10.20 5.06 -3.38
C LYS A 514 -8.88 4.47 -3.86
N LEU A 515 -8.08 5.23 -4.59
CA LEU A 515 -6.77 4.80 -5.10
C LEU A 515 -5.69 5.83 -4.76
N ILE A 516 -4.60 5.38 -4.15
CA ILE A 516 -3.42 6.21 -3.85
C ILE A 516 -2.20 5.59 -4.52
N LEU A 517 -1.57 6.36 -5.41
CA LEU A 517 -0.38 5.97 -6.15
C LEU A 517 0.82 6.80 -5.68
N HIS A 518 1.85 6.14 -5.17
CA HIS A 518 3.06 6.79 -4.67
C HIS A 518 4.29 6.44 -5.52
N GLN A 519 5.37 7.22 -5.41
CA GLN A 519 6.61 7.02 -6.18
C GLN A 519 7.54 5.95 -5.59
N GLY A 520 7.08 5.22 -4.58
CA GLY A 520 7.89 4.18 -3.94
C GLY A 520 7.93 2.88 -4.73
N GLN A 521 8.81 2.01 -4.24
CA GLN A 521 8.80 0.59 -4.54
C GLN A 521 7.83 -0.12 -3.57
N HIS A 522 8.22 -1.28 -3.06
CA HIS A 522 7.43 -2.10 -2.14
C HIS A 522 7.46 -1.59 -0.69
N ILE A 523 6.82 -0.44 -0.40
CA ILE A 523 6.88 0.28 0.88
C ILE A 523 5.50 0.65 1.44
N TYR A 524 5.44 1.03 2.71
CA TYR A 524 4.28 1.72 3.31
C TYR A 524 4.42 3.25 3.12
N ILE A 525 3.30 3.98 3.21
CA ILE A 525 3.25 5.46 3.07
C ILE A 525 2.69 6.20 4.30
N ASN A 526 2.30 5.48 5.35
CA ASN A 526 1.63 6.05 6.53
C ASN A 526 2.47 7.02 7.36
N ALA A 527 3.76 7.11 7.09
CA ALA A 527 4.74 7.94 7.80
C ALA A 527 5.42 8.97 6.89
N PHE A 528 4.70 9.45 5.87
CA PHE A 528 5.20 10.49 4.98
C PHE A 528 4.93 11.88 5.52
N ARG A 529 5.94 12.76 5.42
CA ARG A 529 5.76 14.17 5.83
C ARG A 529 4.77 14.92 4.94
N SER A 530 4.75 14.62 3.64
CA SER A 530 3.95 15.41 2.69
C SER A 530 2.48 15.01 2.61
N LEU A 531 2.04 13.94 3.29
CA LEU A 531 0.71 13.37 3.14
C LEU A 531 0.13 12.95 4.49
N ASP A 532 -1.10 13.38 4.78
CA ASP A 532 -1.87 13.05 5.99
C ASP A 532 -2.54 11.66 5.92
N PHE A 533 -1.83 10.64 5.43
CA PHE A 533 -2.43 9.32 5.14
C PHE A 533 -3.06 8.64 6.36
N SER A 534 -2.41 8.71 7.52
CA SER A 534 -2.96 8.11 8.75
C SER A 534 -4.28 8.77 9.16
N ASP A 535 -4.39 10.10 9.01
CA ASP A 535 -5.60 10.87 9.26
C ASP A 535 -6.69 10.58 8.21
N MET A 536 -6.32 10.40 6.94
CA MET A 536 -7.24 9.97 5.87
C MET A 536 -7.85 8.60 6.19
N VAL A 537 -7.02 7.63 6.59
CA VAL A 537 -7.49 6.30 7.01
C VAL A 537 -8.38 6.41 8.24
N ASN A 538 -8.00 7.22 9.23
CA ASN A 538 -8.79 7.40 10.45
C ASN A 538 -10.19 7.94 10.16
N LEU A 539 -10.28 8.97 9.32
CA LEU A 539 -11.55 9.54 8.87
C LEU A 539 -12.40 8.49 8.14
N TRP A 540 -11.80 7.75 7.23
CA TRP A 540 -12.50 6.78 6.42
C TRP A 540 -13.00 5.59 7.23
N LEU A 541 -12.18 5.02 8.10
CA LEU A 541 -12.58 3.90 8.96
C LEU A 541 -13.58 4.31 10.04
N ALA A 542 -13.56 5.58 10.49
CA ALA A 542 -14.61 6.09 11.37
C ALA A 542 -15.98 6.05 10.67
N ASN A 543 -16.03 6.37 9.38
CA ASN A 543 -17.26 6.24 8.59
C ASN A 543 -17.68 4.77 8.44
N LYS A 544 -16.77 3.89 8.04
CA LYS A 544 -17.10 2.50 7.71
C LYS A 544 -17.37 1.61 8.91
N LEU A 545 -16.68 1.84 10.02
CA LEU A 545 -16.65 0.91 11.14
C LEU A 545 -17.26 1.45 12.43
N TRP A 546 -17.28 2.78 12.61
CA TRP A 546 -17.94 3.45 13.73
C TRP A 546 -19.30 4.06 13.37
N ASP A 547 -19.73 3.93 12.11
CA ASP A 547 -20.94 4.56 11.58
C ASP A 547 -20.96 6.09 11.73
N GLN A 548 -19.77 6.71 11.75
CA GLN A 548 -19.67 8.15 11.87
C GLN A 548 -20.09 8.84 10.56
N GLU A 549 -21.11 9.69 10.64
CA GLU A 549 -21.53 10.56 9.54
C GLU A 549 -20.54 11.75 9.40
N ASN A 550 -19.40 11.51 8.75
CA ASN A 550 -18.30 12.48 8.62
C ASN A 550 -17.95 12.84 7.16
N HIS A 551 -18.77 12.44 6.18
CA HIS A 551 -18.55 12.70 4.75
C HIS A 551 -17.18 12.24 4.23
N ALA A 552 -16.59 11.17 4.80
CA ALA A 552 -15.27 10.69 4.40
C ALA A 552 -15.17 10.36 2.90
N ASP A 553 -16.21 9.76 2.32
CA ASP A 553 -16.21 9.37 0.90
C ASP A 553 -16.20 10.57 -0.04
N ASP A 554 -16.83 11.68 0.35
CA ASP A 554 -16.84 12.92 -0.44
C ASP A 554 -15.56 13.73 -0.22
N THR A 555 -15.02 13.70 0.99
CA THR A 555 -13.83 14.46 1.39
C THR A 555 -12.56 13.90 0.75
N LEU A 556 -12.40 12.57 0.76
CA LEU A 556 -11.18 11.94 0.27
C LEU A 556 -11.16 11.83 -1.27
N PRO A 557 -10.06 12.17 -1.95
CA PRO A 557 -9.95 12.04 -3.41
C PRO A 557 -10.19 10.62 -3.92
N SER A 558 -10.87 10.47 -5.05
CA SER A 558 -11.07 9.16 -5.72
C SER A 558 -9.75 8.54 -6.17
N VAL A 559 -8.88 9.34 -6.81
CA VAL A 559 -7.51 8.96 -7.14
C VAL A 559 -6.55 10.04 -6.66
N LEU A 560 -5.52 9.66 -5.93
CA LEU A 560 -4.49 10.55 -5.41
C LEU A 560 -3.12 10.07 -5.87
N VAL A 561 -2.33 10.93 -6.51
CA VAL A 561 -1.04 10.53 -7.10
C VAL A 561 0.09 11.43 -6.65
N GLN A 562 1.19 10.84 -6.19
CA GLN A 562 2.45 11.53 -5.92
C GLN A 562 3.20 11.81 -7.23
N ASP A 563 3.61 13.06 -7.44
CA ASP A 563 4.35 13.47 -8.63
C ASP A 563 5.74 12.82 -8.72
N ASN A 564 6.18 12.42 -9.92
CA ASN A 564 7.46 11.72 -10.13
C ASN A 564 8.72 12.60 -10.17
N SER A 565 8.58 13.93 -10.14
CA SER A 565 9.67 14.87 -10.37
C SER A 565 9.72 16.04 -9.39
N THR A 566 8.60 16.39 -8.78
CA THR A 566 8.47 17.49 -7.81
C THR A 566 8.27 16.89 -6.43
N PRO A 567 9.23 17.04 -5.50
CA PRO A 567 9.10 16.51 -4.15
C PRO A 567 7.81 16.97 -3.46
N GLU A 568 7.28 16.11 -2.59
CA GLU A 568 6.20 16.43 -1.67
C GLU A 568 4.91 16.94 -2.36
N THR A 569 4.73 16.62 -3.64
CA THR A 569 3.59 17.09 -4.43
C THR A 569 2.65 15.94 -4.70
N TRP A 570 1.39 16.12 -4.29
CA TRP A 570 0.30 15.17 -4.49
C TRP A 570 -0.82 15.86 -5.27
N THR A 571 -1.47 15.12 -6.16
CA THR A 571 -2.52 15.67 -7.02
C THR A 571 -3.69 14.70 -7.09
N ALA A 572 -4.89 15.23 -6.86
CA ALA A 572 -6.14 14.51 -6.99
C ALA A 572 -6.55 14.41 -8.46
N TYR A 573 -7.08 13.27 -8.85
CA TYR A 573 -7.64 12.98 -10.17
C TYR A 573 -8.94 12.20 -10.00
N ASP A 574 -9.80 12.27 -11.02
CA ASP A 574 -11.06 11.52 -11.02
C ASP A 574 -10.83 10.03 -11.31
N GLN A 575 -9.85 9.72 -12.17
CA GLN A 575 -9.58 8.38 -12.64
C GLN A 575 -8.11 8.18 -12.99
N TRP A 576 -7.64 6.92 -12.95
CA TRP A 576 -6.29 6.58 -13.38
C TRP A 576 -6.12 6.84 -14.87
N THR A 577 -6.99 6.28 -15.73
CA THR A 577 -6.85 6.41 -17.18
C THR A 577 -7.78 7.50 -17.72
N ALA A 578 -7.21 8.62 -18.15
CA ALA A 578 -7.93 9.71 -18.83
C ALA A 578 -7.00 10.42 -19.83
N GLY A 579 -7.56 10.97 -20.90
CA GLY A 579 -6.81 11.61 -21.98
C GLY A 579 -6.92 10.85 -23.31
N GLU A 580 -6.11 11.25 -24.28
CA GLU A 580 -6.14 10.69 -25.63
C GLU A 580 -5.38 9.36 -25.71
N GLN A 581 -5.79 8.48 -26.62
CA GLN A 581 -4.98 7.34 -27.01
C GLN A 581 -3.99 7.78 -28.08
N LYS A 582 -2.70 7.52 -27.85
CA LYS A 582 -1.63 7.84 -28.78
C LYS A 582 -0.94 6.58 -29.27
N GLN A 583 -0.94 6.37 -30.58
CA GLN A 583 -0.23 5.28 -31.23
C GLN A 583 1.05 5.79 -31.88
N TYR A 584 2.15 5.08 -31.65
CA TYR A 584 3.44 5.31 -32.31
C TYR A 584 3.84 4.10 -33.13
N GLN A 585 4.11 4.33 -34.41
CA GLN A 585 4.64 3.36 -35.35
C GLN A 585 6.18 3.31 -35.25
N PHE A 586 6.76 2.12 -35.39
CA PHE A 586 8.21 1.93 -35.32
C PHE A 586 8.81 2.23 -36.70
N ASN A 587 9.77 3.16 -36.77
CA ASN A 587 10.37 3.58 -38.02
C ASN A 587 11.86 3.85 -37.85
N ASP A 588 12.70 2.98 -38.42
CA ASP A 588 14.15 2.93 -38.20
C ASP A 588 14.54 2.90 -36.72
N HIS A 589 14.88 4.05 -36.14
CA HIS A 589 15.22 4.21 -34.71
C HIS A 589 14.30 5.22 -34.01
N ARG A 590 13.13 5.47 -34.59
CA ARG A 590 12.18 6.50 -34.16
C ARG A 590 10.79 5.91 -33.92
N LEU A 591 10.07 6.55 -33.02
CA LEU A 591 8.63 6.43 -32.83
C LEU A 591 7.95 7.57 -33.57
N THR A 592 7.15 7.27 -34.58
CA THR A 592 6.53 8.27 -35.46
C THR A 592 5.06 7.92 -35.75
N ASN A 593 4.38 8.75 -36.54
CA ASN A 593 3.01 8.46 -36.97
C ASN A 593 2.96 7.62 -38.27
N LEU A 594 4.12 7.29 -38.85
CA LEU A 594 4.22 6.52 -40.10
C LEU A 594 5.00 5.22 -39.87
N PRO A 595 4.53 4.09 -40.42
CA PRO A 595 5.24 2.82 -40.31
C PRO A 595 6.62 2.89 -40.98
N GLY A 596 7.61 2.27 -40.34
CA GLY A 596 8.88 1.95 -40.97
C GLY A 596 8.73 0.84 -41.99
N LEU A 597 9.66 0.79 -42.94
CA LEU A 597 9.76 -0.31 -43.90
C LEU A 597 10.99 -1.16 -43.58
N GLY A 598 10.88 -2.46 -43.88
CA GLY A 598 11.98 -3.40 -43.74
C GLY A 598 12.01 -4.15 -42.41
N ILE A 599 13.11 -4.89 -42.23
CA ILE A 599 13.33 -5.81 -41.12
C ILE A 599 14.53 -5.34 -40.31
N GLN A 600 14.41 -5.33 -38.99
CA GLN A 600 15.54 -5.12 -38.07
C GLN A 600 15.77 -6.35 -37.19
N SER A 601 17.03 -6.78 -37.06
CA SER A 601 17.35 -8.02 -36.33
C SER A 601 18.35 -7.84 -35.20
N PHE A 602 18.15 -8.49 -34.06
CA PHE A 602 19.12 -8.53 -32.96
C PHE A 602 19.38 -9.96 -32.50
N ASN A 603 20.53 -10.20 -31.86
CA ASN A 603 20.88 -11.50 -31.30
C ASN A 603 20.93 -11.44 -29.78
N ASP A 604 20.25 -12.36 -29.11
CA ASP A 604 20.17 -12.38 -27.64
C ASP A 604 21.46 -12.88 -26.97
N GLN A 605 22.24 -13.71 -27.67
CA GLN A 605 23.45 -14.33 -27.13
C GLN A 605 24.54 -13.31 -26.79
N GLN A 606 25.17 -13.53 -25.65
CA GLN A 606 26.33 -12.79 -25.18
C GLN A 606 27.57 -13.68 -25.16
N PRO A 607 28.78 -13.08 -25.28
CA PRO A 607 30.01 -13.76 -24.90
C PRO A 607 29.89 -14.34 -23.48
N GLU A 608 30.37 -15.57 -23.29
CA GLU A 608 30.15 -16.35 -22.07
C GLU A 608 30.58 -15.61 -20.79
N GLU A 609 31.73 -14.95 -20.81
CA GLU A 609 32.21 -14.14 -19.68
C GLU A 609 31.22 -13.04 -19.28
N LYS A 610 30.68 -12.33 -20.28
CA LYS A 610 29.72 -11.24 -20.10
C LYS A 610 28.38 -11.77 -19.61
N TYR A 611 27.92 -12.90 -20.15
CA TYR A 611 26.73 -13.62 -19.67
C TYR A 611 26.84 -13.98 -18.19
N LEU A 612 27.92 -14.65 -17.80
CA LEU A 612 28.16 -15.05 -16.41
C LEU A 612 28.27 -13.84 -15.47
N GLN A 613 28.88 -12.75 -15.92
CA GLN A 613 28.93 -11.49 -15.18
C GLN A 613 27.52 -10.93 -14.96
N TRP A 614 26.71 -10.84 -16.02
CA TRP A 614 25.35 -10.31 -15.94
C TRP A 614 24.40 -11.17 -15.12
N CYS A 615 24.57 -12.50 -15.11
CA CYS A 615 23.83 -13.38 -14.20
C CYS A 615 24.09 -13.08 -12.72
N LYS A 616 25.32 -12.66 -12.38
CA LYS A 616 25.72 -12.26 -11.02
C LYS A 616 25.40 -10.78 -10.73
N GLN A 617 25.31 -9.95 -11.77
CA GLN A 617 25.09 -8.51 -11.66
C GLN A 617 24.01 -8.03 -12.64
N PRO A 618 22.72 -8.36 -12.41
CA PRO A 618 21.64 -7.96 -13.32
C PRO A 618 21.54 -6.45 -13.54
N GLN A 619 21.90 -5.64 -12.55
CA GLN A 619 21.93 -4.16 -12.67
C GLN A 619 22.95 -3.67 -13.70
N ALA A 620 24.08 -4.37 -13.87
CA ALA A 620 25.06 -4.04 -14.91
C ALA A 620 24.50 -4.32 -16.31
N TRP A 621 23.73 -5.40 -16.47
CA TRP A 621 22.99 -5.68 -17.70
C TRP A 621 21.92 -4.62 -17.96
N ALA A 622 21.10 -4.26 -16.96
CA ALA A 622 20.04 -3.28 -17.10
C ALA A 622 20.57 -1.93 -17.61
N LYS A 623 21.73 -1.50 -17.09
CA LYS A 623 22.45 -0.30 -17.58
C LYS A 623 22.98 -0.50 -19.01
N ALA A 624 23.49 -1.67 -19.35
CA ALA A 624 23.97 -1.96 -20.69
C ALA A 624 22.84 -1.96 -21.73
N LEU A 625 21.66 -2.50 -21.39
CA LEU A 625 20.49 -2.55 -22.27
C LEU A 625 20.05 -1.16 -22.72
N VAL A 626 19.96 -0.18 -21.81
CA VAL A 626 19.54 1.18 -22.16
C VAL A 626 20.54 1.89 -23.07
N ASN A 627 21.81 1.50 -23.01
CA ASN A 627 22.91 2.04 -23.80
C ASN A 627 23.30 1.15 -24.99
N ASP A 628 22.53 0.10 -25.28
CA ASP A 628 22.84 -0.80 -26.39
C ASP A 628 22.65 -0.10 -27.73
N ASN A 629 23.57 -0.35 -28.65
CA ASN A 629 23.60 0.25 -30.00
C ASN A 629 23.14 -0.76 -31.06
N GLY A 630 22.19 -1.63 -30.71
CA GLY A 630 21.65 -2.63 -31.62
C GLY A 630 22.38 -3.97 -31.61
N GLN A 631 23.20 -4.27 -30.61
CA GLN A 631 23.88 -5.57 -30.54
C GLN A 631 22.89 -6.68 -30.14
N PHE A 632 22.12 -6.44 -29.08
CA PHE A 632 21.20 -7.42 -28.51
C PHE A 632 19.79 -6.85 -28.22
N SER A 633 19.52 -5.63 -28.68
CA SER A 633 18.21 -4.99 -28.57
C SER A 633 17.91 -4.11 -29.79
N ARG A 634 16.71 -3.53 -29.83
CA ARG A 634 16.33 -2.44 -30.74
C ARG A 634 15.62 -1.33 -30.00
N ARG A 635 16.07 -0.08 -30.22
CA ARG A 635 15.53 1.11 -29.55
C ARG A 635 14.88 2.06 -30.54
N PHE A 636 13.71 2.57 -30.18
CA PHE A 636 12.95 3.56 -30.93
C PHE A 636 12.59 4.71 -30.01
N VAL A 637 12.76 5.96 -30.47
CA VAL A 637 12.52 7.17 -29.64
C VAL A 637 11.61 8.18 -30.32
N THR A 638 10.77 8.88 -29.55
CA THR A 638 9.93 9.98 -30.05
C THR A 638 10.77 11.20 -30.42
N ALA A 639 10.17 12.22 -31.02
CA ALA A 639 10.71 13.57 -30.92
C ALA A 639 10.75 14.05 -29.45
N VAL A 640 11.52 15.10 -29.20
CA VAL A 640 11.54 15.77 -27.88
C VAL A 640 10.16 16.35 -27.57
N PHE A 641 9.69 16.17 -26.35
CA PHE A 641 8.47 16.81 -25.85
C PHE A 641 8.78 18.27 -25.53
N ASN A 642 8.02 19.20 -26.11
CA ASN A 642 8.23 20.63 -25.85
C ASN A 642 7.60 21.09 -24.53
N ASP A 643 6.58 20.36 -24.08
CA ASP A 643 5.78 20.65 -22.90
C ASP A 643 5.74 19.42 -21.97
N ASP A 644 5.52 19.65 -20.68
CA ASP A 644 5.29 18.58 -19.73
C ASP A 644 4.08 17.73 -20.18
N THR A 645 4.26 16.42 -20.23
CA THR A 645 3.27 15.49 -20.76
C THR A 645 3.01 14.38 -19.78
N LEU A 646 1.75 14.17 -19.43
CA LEU A 646 1.30 13.12 -18.53
C LEU A 646 0.86 11.88 -19.33
N LEU A 647 1.41 10.71 -18.97
CA LEU A 647 1.06 9.42 -19.53
C LEU A 647 0.38 8.55 -18.46
N ARG A 648 -0.78 7.96 -18.77
CA ARG A 648 -1.57 7.22 -17.78
C ARG A 648 -2.29 5.99 -18.35
N GLY A 649 -2.32 4.92 -17.57
CA GLY A 649 -3.00 3.67 -17.93
C GLY A 649 -2.00 2.59 -18.33
N THR A 650 -2.43 1.61 -19.13
CA THR A 650 -1.62 0.44 -19.49
C THR A 650 -1.16 0.56 -20.95
N PRO A 651 0.12 0.86 -21.22
CA PRO A 651 0.65 0.86 -22.58
C PRO A 651 0.65 -0.55 -23.17
N THR A 652 0.41 -0.69 -24.46
CA THR A 652 0.41 -1.98 -25.16
C THR A 652 1.38 -1.95 -26.32
N VAL A 653 2.12 -3.03 -26.52
CA VAL A 653 3.06 -3.19 -27.63
C VAL A 653 2.57 -4.28 -28.57
N THR A 654 2.50 -3.96 -29.85
CA THR A 654 2.26 -4.94 -30.92
C THR A 654 3.53 -5.08 -31.75
N LEU A 655 3.99 -6.31 -31.94
CA LEU A 655 5.19 -6.61 -32.73
C LEU A 655 4.89 -7.69 -33.76
N LYS A 656 5.33 -7.48 -35.00
CA LYS A 656 5.47 -8.55 -35.98
C LYS A 656 6.91 -9.07 -35.94
N VAL A 657 7.09 -10.24 -35.34
CA VAL A 657 8.39 -10.78 -34.93
C VAL A 657 8.59 -12.22 -35.41
N ALA A 658 9.82 -12.56 -35.79
CA ALA A 658 10.26 -13.93 -36.02
C ALA A 658 11.44 -14.29 -35.11
N SER A 659 11.50 -15.55 -34.67
CA SER A 659 12.64 -16.14 -33.95
C SER A 659 13.37 -17.11 -34.87
N SER A 660 14.69 -17.16 -34.84
CA SER A 660 15.48 -18.16 -35.58
C SER A 660 15.35 -19.59 -35.03
N LYS A 661 14.61 -19.77 -33.93
CA LYS A 661 14.22 -21.06 -33.34
C LYS A 661 12.71 -21.26 -33.44
N ASN A 662 12.25 -22.49 -33.20
CA ASN A 662 10.83 -22.82 -33.09
C ASN A 662 10.20 -22.39 -31.75
N TYR A 663 10.88 -21.55 -30.97
CA TYR A 663 10.44 -20.95 -29.72
C TYR A 663 11.10 -19.58 -29.57
N GLY A 664 10.63 -18.78 -28.63
CA GLY A 664 11.26 -17.49 -28.33
C GLY A 664 10.51 -16.71 -27.27
N MET A 665 11.19 -15.74 -26.69
CA MET A 665 10.60 -14.74 -25.81
C MET A 665 10.93 -13.34 -26.32
N ILE A 666 10.03 -12.40 -26.12
CA ILE A 666 10.28 -10.98 -26.40
C ILE A 666 9.91 -10.17 -25.16
N SER A 667 10.73 -9.18 -24.90
CA SER A 667 10.61 -8.23 -23.81
C SER A 667 10.64 -6.81 -24.35
N ALA A 668 9.97 -5.90 -23.65
CA ALA A 668 10.01 -4.47 -23.95
C ALA A 668 10.20 -3.64 -22.68
N ARG A 669 10.97 -2.55 -22.79
CA ARG A 669 11.08 -1.49 -21.76
C ARG A 669 10.67 -0.15 -22.33
N LEU A 670 9.74 0.52 -21.64
CA LEU A 670 9.38 1.91 -21.88
C LEU A 670 10.25 2.80 -20.98
N VAL A 671 10.85 3.83 -21.57
CA VAL A 671 11.92 4.62 -20.93
C VAL A 671 11.67 6.10 -21.17
N ASP A 672 11.66 6.88 -20.09
CA ASP A 672 11.76 8.33 -20.11
C ASP A 672 13.24 8.72 -20.24
N LEU A 673 13.61 9.28 -21.39
CA LEU A 673 14.99 9.64 -21.77
C LEU A 673 15.18 11.16 -21.61
N GLY A 674 16.08 11.54 -20.71
CA GLY A 674 16.38 12.94 -20.40
C GLY A 674 17.16 13.08 -19.09
N SER A 675 18.05 14.07 -19.05
CA SER A 675 18.88 14.33 -17.87
C SER A 675 18.10 15.09 -16.81
N SER A 676 17.93 14.49 -15.64
CA SER A 676 17.18 15.08 -14.53
C SER A 676 17.65 14.53 -13.19
N LYS A 677 17.54 15.34 -12.14
CA LYS A 677 17.48 14.81 -10.77
C LYS A 677 16.09 14.24 -10.56
N ARG A 678 16.02 12.94 -10.27
CA ARG A 678 14.75 12.23 -10.02
C ARG A 678 14.57 12.01 -8.52
N LEU A 679 13.36 11.68 -8.10
CA LEU A 679 13.14 11.26 -6.71
C LEU A 679 14.01 10.05 -6.35
N THR A 680 14.42 9.96 -5.08
CA THR A 680 15.14 8.80 -4.54
C THR A 680 14.31 7.52 -4.73
N MET A 681 14.96 6.37 -4.90
CA MET A 681 14.25 5.09 -5.08
C MET A 681 13.41 4.69 -3.85
N SER A 682 13.92 5.03 -2.66
CA SER A 682 13.24 4.84 -1.38
C SER A 682 13.13 6.20 -0.68
N PRO A 683 12.11 6.40 0.17
CA PRO A 683 12.01 7.60 0.98
C PRO A 683 13.16 7.62 1.97
N VAL A 684 13.70 8.81 2.25
CA VAL A 684 14.79 8.97 3.22
C VAL A 684 14.22 9.18 4.61
N LEU A 685 14.93 8.69 5.62
CA LEU A 685 14.63 8.96 7.02
C LEU A 685 14.85 10.46 7.30
N PHE A 686 13.82 11.15 7.77
CA PHE A 686 13.89 12.53 8.24
C PHE A 686 14.09 12.59 9.74
N ASN A 687 13.23 11.89 10.48
CA ASN A 687 13.28 11.84 11.93
C ASN A 687 12.97 10.44 12.43
N ARG A 688 13.92 9.85 13.18
CA ARG A 688 13.75 8.51 13.73
C ARG A 688 12.82 8.57 14.93
N ASN A 689 11.80 7.72 14.97
CA ASN A 689 10.73 7.81 15.97
C ASN A 689 10.04 9.19 16.01
N GLY A 690 10.05 9.92 14.90
CA GLY A 690 9.53 11.30 14.83
C GLY A 690 8.01 11.40 14.84
N LEU A 691 7.28 10.28 14.78
CA LEU A 691 5.83 10.22 14.82
C LEU A 691 5.38 9.47 16.08
N GLU A 692 4.76 10.17 17.02
CA GLU A 692 4.23 9.56 18.24
C GLU A 692 2.79 9.11 18.02
N LEU A 693 2.49 7.82 18.19
CA LEU A 693 1.20 7.24 17.79
C LEU A 693 0.10 7.39 18.88
N GLY A 694 0.46 7.91 20.05
CA GLY A 694 -0.39 8.20 21.20
C GLY A 694 0.45 8.53 22.46
N TYR A 695 -0.19 8.96 23.54
CA TYR A 695 0.51 9.31 24.79
C TYR A 695 1.21 8.10 25.42
N HIS A 696 2.53 8.18 25.58
CA HIS A 696 3.37 7.07 26.08
C HIS A 696 3.15 5.76 25.30
N TRP A 697 2.90 5.89 23.99
CA TRP A 697 2.67 4.77 23.09
C TRP A 697 3.79 4.63 22.06
N LYS A 698 3.58 3.75 21.07
CA LYS A 698 4.53 3.43 20.00
C LYS A 698 4.87 4.66 19.15
N THR A 699 5.93 4.53 18.38
CA THR A 699 6.39 5.54 17.42
C THR A 699 6.55 4.95 16.01
N ASP A 700 6.63 5.84 15.02
CA ASP A 700 7.09 5.53 13.66
C ASP A 700 8.15 6.53 13.20
N ASP A 701 8.88 6.16 12.15
CA ASP A 701 9.92 6.97 11.54
C ASP A 701 9.33 7.90 10.48
N LEU A 702 9.49 9.21 10.64
CA LEU A 702 9.12 10.18 9.62
C LEU A 702 10.04 10.05 8.41
N ARG A 703 9.45 9.88 7.23
CA ARG A 703 10.18 9.65 5.96
C ARG A 703 9.60 10.51 4.85
N GLU A 704 10.40 10.76 3.81
CA GLU A 704 9.91 11.40 2.59
C GLU A 704 10.89 11.19 1.42
N PHE A 705 10.40 11.22 0.18
CA PHE A 705 11.25 11.24 -1.01
C PHE A 705 11.97 12.58 -1.16
N LYS A 706 13.23 12.53 -1.59
CA LYS A 706 13.99 13.72 -1.99
C LYS A 706 14.40 13.61 -3.44
N LEU A 707 14.80 14.72 -4.04
CA LEU A 707 15.60 14.65 -5.25
C LEU A 707 16.92 13.94 -4.94
N ALA A 708 17.27 12.95 -5.74
CA ALA A 708 18.56 12.30 -5.71
C ALA A 708 19.68 13.34 -5.93
N LYS A 709 20.84 13.10 -5.32
CA LYS A 709 22.00 14.00 -5.46
C LYS A 709 22.49 14.05 -6.90
N GLU A 710 22.57 12.87 -7.53
CA GLU A 710 23.07 12.68 -8.87
C GLU A 710 21.96 12.79 -9.92
N THR A 711 22.31 13.36 -11.07
CA THR A 711 21.46 13.35 -12.27
C THR A 711 21.52 11.99 -12.95
N THR A 712 20.38 11.50 -13.42
CA THR A 712 20.31 10.32 -14.29
C THR A 712 19.81 10.73 -15.68
N ASN A 713 20.26 10.05 -16.72
CA ASN A 713 19.88 10.37 -18.11
C ASN A 713 18.62 9.64 -18.58
N TYR A 714 18.06 8.76 -17.74
CA TYR A 714 16.85 8.03 -18.06
C TYR A 714 16.14 7.50 -16.80
N LYS A 715 14.88 7.08 -16.97
CA LYS A 715 14.13 6.23 -16.05
C LYS A 715 13.33 5.20 -16.84
N VAL A 716 13.45 3.92 -16.47
CA VAL A 716 12.53 2.89 -16.97
C VAL A 716 11.20 3.12 -16.25
N ILE A 717 10.12 3.28 -17.01
CA ILE A 717 8.78 3.59 -16.48
C ILE A 717 7.83 2.40 -16.55
N ALA A 718 8.05 1.47 -17.49
CA ALA A 718 7.30 0.21 -17.58
C ALA A 718 8.12 -0.86 -18.33
N SER A 719 7.79 -2.12 -18.09
CA SER A 719 8.30 -3.26 -18.87
C SER A 719 7.19 -4.30 -19.08
N GLY A 720 7.40 -5.21 -20.02
CA GLY A 720 6.51 -6.35 -20.27
C GLY A 720 7.24 -7.44 -21.04
N HIS A 721 6.76 -8.68 -20.91
CA HIS A 721 7.39 -9.88 -21.47
C HIS A 721 6.33 -10.79 -22.09
N ILE A 722 6.66 -11.52 -23.16
CA ILE A 722 5.76 -12.49 -23.80
C ILE A 722 6.52 -13.68 -24.39
N ASN A 723 5.95 -14.88 -24.26
CA ASN A 723 6.39 -16.05 -25.02
C ASN A 723 5.74 -16.06 -26.41
N LEU A 724 6.52 -16.26 -27.48
CA LEU A 724 6.00 -16.25 -28.86
C LEU A 724 5.03 -17.40 -29.17
N GLN A 725 5.10 -18.50 -28.41
CA GLN A 725 4.15 -19.60 -28.50
C GLN A 725 2.83 -19.31 -27.75
N ASN A 726 2.76 -18.25 -26.93
CA ASN A 726 1.53 -17.82 -26.23
C ASN A 726 0.95 -16.53 -26.83
N ARG A 727 1.13 -16.35 -28.14
CA ARG A 727 0.80 -15.11 -28.87
C ARG A 727 -0.68 -14.70 -28.84
N ASN A 728 -1.58 -15.65 -28.59
CA ASN A 728 -3.02 -15.42 -28.55
C ASN A 728 -3.59 -15.40 -27.12
N ASN A 729 -3.04 -16.20 -26.21
CA ASN A 729 -3.52 -16.35 -24.83
C ASN A 729 -2.41 -16.98 -23.95
N PRO A 730 -2.21 -16.54 -22.68
CA PRO A 730 -1.21 -17.12 -21.77
C PRO A 730 -1.42 -18.62 -21.42
N ALA A 731 -2.63 -19.18 -21.61
CA ALA A 731 -2.94 -20.60 -21.43
C ALA A 731 -2.74 -21.44 -22.70
N GLN A 732 -2.84 -20.80 -23.88
CA GLN A 732 -2.79 -21.50 -25.17
C GLN A 732 -1.34 -21.54 -25.67
N ILE A 733 -0.88 -22.74 -26.04
CA ILE A 733 0.37 -22.93 -26.77
C ILE A 733 0.03 -23.09 -28.24
N ASP A 734 0.64 -22.25 -29.06
CA ASP A 734 0.59 -22.35 -30.49
C ASP A 734 1.96 -22.78 -31.03
N GLU A 735 1.96 -23.61 -32.08
CA GLU A 735 3.19 -23.92 -32.80
C GLU A 735 3.85 -22.69 -33.40
N LEU A 736 5.17 -22.75 -33.50
CA LEU A 736 6.02 -21.72 -34.09
C LEU A 736 7.12 -22.38 -34.91
N ALA A 737 7.16 -22.13 -36.21
CA ALA A 737 8.30 -22.54 -37.02
C ALA A 737 9.45 -21.53 -36.91
N ALA A 738 10.69 -22.01 -37.03
CA ALA A 738 11.85 -21.13 -37.10
C ALA A 738 11.75 -20.16 -38.29
N ASN A 739 12.07 -18.90 -38.05
CA ASN A 739 11.97 -17.76 -38.98
C ASN A 739 10.55 -17.44 -39.48
N GLN A 740 9.51 -17.99 -38.84
CA GLN A 740 8.14 -17.60 -39.10
C GLN A 740 7.84 -16.27 -38.39
N PHE A 741 7.36 -15.28 -39.16
CA PHE A 741 6.79 -14.07 -38.58
C PHE A 741 5.43 -14.36 -37.96
N VAL A 742 5.29 -14.01 -36.68
CA VAL A 742 4.03 -13.99 -35.95
C VAL A 742 3.77 -12.59 -35.42
N THR A 743 2.51 -12.27 -35.18
CA THR A 743 2.14 -11.03 -34.49
C THR A 743 1.89 -11.35 -33.02
N VAL A 744 2.55 -10.61 -32.13
CA VAL A 744 2.31 -10.66 -30.69
C VAL A 744 1.82 -9.30 -30.21
N LYS A 745 0.89 -9.30 -29.26
CA LYS A 745 0.39 -8.12 -28.58
C LYS A 745 0.44 -8.38 -27.09
N PHE A 746 1.08 -7.50 -26.33
CA PHE A 746 1.19 -7.65 -24.89
C PHE A 746 1.24 -6.29 -24.19
N ASP A 747 0.70 -6.25 -22.98
CA ASP A 747 0.69 -5.08 -22.15
C ASP A 747 2.04 -4.89 -21.46
N LEU A 748 2.42 -3.63 -21.26
CA LEU A 748 3.47 -3.24 -20.33
C LEU A 748 2.84 -2.94 -18.96
N GLN A 749 3.67 -2.80 -17.94
CA GLN A 749 3.19 -2.38 -16.62
C GLN A 749 2.44 -1.01 -16.69
N PRO A 750 1.30 -0.86 -15.97
CA PRO A 750 0.55 0.39 -15.92
C PRO A 750 1.40 1.56 -15.40
N ILE A 751 1.17 2.74 -15.98
CA ILE A 751 1.92 3.96 -15.68
C ILE A 751 1.01 5.09 -15.19
N PHE A 752 1.62 5.98 -14.41
CA PHE A 752 1.16 7.34 -14.16
C PHE A 752 2.42 8.21 -14.07
N HIS A 753 2.86 8.73 -15.21
CA HIS A 753 4.20 9.33 -15.32
C HIS A 753 4.17 10.64 -16.09
N ARG A 754 4.70 11.70 -15.49
CA ARG A 754 4.97 12.98 -16.15
C ARG A 754 6.34 12.92 -16.81
N ILE A 755 6.36 13.02 -18.13
CA ILE A 755 7.54 13.33 -18.94
C ILE A 755 7.74 14.84 -18.90
N VAL A 756 8.90 15.27 -18.42
CA VAL A 756 9.25 16.70 -18.32
C VAL A 756 9.61 17.22 -19.71
N ALA A 757 9.27 18.48 -19.99
CA ALA A 757 9.69 19.18 -21.20
C ALA A 757 11.20 19.03 -21.45
N GLY A 758 11.58 18.78 -22.72
CA GLY A 758 12.95 18.50 -23.13
C GLY A 758 13.34 17.01 -23.10
N HIS A 759 12.50 16.13 -22.55
CA HIS A 759 12.74 14.69 -22.57
C HIS A 759 12.17 14.03 -23.84
N GLN A 760 12.49 12.75 -24.05
CA GLN A 760 11.95 11.87 -25.09
C GLN A 760 11.38 10.60 -24.46
N LEU A 761 10.42 9.98 -25.12
CA LEU A 761 9.95 8.64 -24.78
C LEU A 761 10.68 7.63 -25.67
N GLY A 762 11.22 6.58 -25.08
CA GLY A 762 11.88 5.49 -25.77
C GLY A 762 11.24 4.14 -25.48
N ILE A 763 11.22 3.25 -26.46
CA ILE A 763 10.92 1.83 -26.27
C ILE A 763 12.12 0.99 -26.71
N ILE A 764 12.50 0.02 -25.89
CA ILE A 764 13.60 -0.92 -26.15
C ILE A 764 13.02 -2.33 -26.24
N ILE A 765 13.18 -2.98 -27.39
CA ILE A 765 12.78 -4.37 -27.66
C ILE A 765 14.00 -5.29 -27.50
N TYR A 766 13.88 -6.35 -26.73
CA TYR A 766 14.94 -7.32 -26.44
C TYR A 766 14.32 -8.70 -26.12
N SER A 767 15.13 -9.68 -25.70
CA SER A 767 14.65 -11.02 -25.31
C SER A 767 14.91 -11.28 -23.82
N THR A 768 16.12 -11.71 -23.44
CA THR A 768 16.41 -12.11 -22.05
C THR A 768 16.43 -10.89 -21.13
N ASP A 769 15.62 -10.91 -20.06
CA ASP A 769 15.70 -9.97 -18.95
C ASP A 769 16.43 -10.59 -17.77
N TYR A 770 17.66 -10.14 -17.50
CA TYR A 770 18.45 -10.71 -16.41
C TYR A 770 17.86 -10.40 -15.04
N GLU A 771 16.99 -9.39 -14.91
CA GLU A 771 16.33 -9.09 -13.64
C GLU A 771 15.14 -10.01 -13.38
N TYR A 772 14.51 -10.58 -14.42
CA TYR A 772 13.18 -11.20 -14.26
C TYR A 772 12.95 -12.56 -14.96
N THR A 773 13.53 -12.81 -16.13
CA THR A 773 13.22 -14.03 -16.92
C THR A 773 14.25 -15.13 -16.70
N LEU A 774 14.01 -16.29 -17.33
CA LEU A 774 15.04 -17.31 -17.55
C LEU A 774 16.20 -16.75 -18.37
N ARG A 775 17.40 -17.29 -18.15
CA ARG A 775 18.67 -16.82 -18.73
C ARG A 775 19.40 -17.97 -19.41
N GLY A 776 19.09 -18.21 -20.68
CA GLY A 776 19.62 -19.35 -21.45
C GLY A 776 20.95 -19.09 -22.17
N ASN A 777 21.26 -17.82 -22.47
CA ASN A 777 22.35 -17.39 -23.36
C ASN A 777 22.38 -18.10 -24.73
N GLU A 778 21.21 -18.45 -25.24
CA GLU A 778 21.05 -19.18 -26.50
C GLU A 778 21.29 -18.26 -27.70
N ARG A 779 21.86 -18.81 -28.77
CA ARG A 779 21.99 -18.10 -30.05
C ARG A 779 20.65 -18.06 -30.77
N ILE A 780 19.81 -17.11 -30.37
CA ILE A 780 18.52 -16.80 -30.99
C ILE A 780 18.64 -15.43 -31.65
N GLU A 781 18.32 -15.38 -32.94
CA GLU A 781 18.18 -14.13 -33.69
C GLU A 781 16.70 -13.81 -33.78
N TYR A 782 16.34 -12.59 -33.41
CA TYR A 782 14.99 -12.07 -33.52
C TYR A 782 14.93 -11.04 -34.63
N GLN A 783 13.88 -11.10 -35.44
CA GLN A 783 13.65 -10.20 -36.57
C GLN A 783 12.33 -9.45 -36.37
N LEU A 784 12.33 -8.13 -36.51
CA LEU A 784 11.16 -7.26 -36.39
C LEU A 784 10.79 -6.70 -37.76
N GLU A 785 9.58 -6.98 -38.26
CA GLU A 785 9.05 -6.35 -39.48
C GLU A 785 8.35 -5.04 -39.09
N LEU A 786 9.02 -3.90 -39.35
CA LEU A 786 8.64 -2.62 -38.75
C LEU A 786 7.24 -2.13 -39.13
N ASN A 787 6.74 -2.48 -40.33
CA ASN A 787 5.40 -2.12 -40.77
C ASN A 787 4.28 -2.78 -39.93
N GLY A 788 4.61 -3.81 -39.14
CA GLY A 788 3.69 -4.46 -38.20
C GLY A 788 3.95 -4.13 -36.73
N CYS A 789 4.81 -3.15 -36.42
CA CYS A 789 5.23 -2.83 -35.06
C CYS A 789 4.75 -1.46 -34.59
N HIS A 790 4.02 -1.41 -33.47
CA HIS A 790 3.55 -0.17 -32.87
C HIS A 790 3.44 -0.25 -31.34
N LEU A 791 3.45 0.93 -30.72
CA LEU A 791 3.23 1.17 -29.30
C LEU A 791 1.95 2.01 -29.14
N ASP A 792 0.98 1.51 -28.41
CA ASP A 792 -0.21 2.25 -27.99
C ASP A 792 -0.05 2.74 -26.54
N ILE A 793 -0.29 4.02 -26.32
CA ILE A 793 -0.26 4.65 -24.99
C ILE A 793 -1.62 5.26 -24.71
N PRO A 794 -2.38 4.75 -23.72
CA PRO A 794 -3.61 5.40 -23.31
C PRO A 794 -3.32 6.66 -22.47
N GLY A 795 -4.35 7.46 -22.26
CA GLY A 795 -4.37 8.53 -21.28
C GLY A 795 -3.27 9.59 -21.44
N PHE A 796 -2.94 9.92 -22.69
CA PHE A 796 -1.98 10.95 -23.06
C PHE A 796 -2.58 12.34 -22.84
N SER A 797 -1.89 13.23 -22.13
CA SER A 797 -2.34 14.61 -21.89
C SER A 797 -1.15 15.57 -21.80
N VAL A 798 -1.20 16.67 -22.55
CA VAL A 798 -0.23 17.77 -22.41
C VAL A 798 -0.66 18.64 -21.23
N LEU A 799 0.27 18.90 -20.30
CA LEU A 799 0.03 19.75 -19.14
C LEU A 799 0.26 21.21 -19.56
N ALA A 800 -0.69 22.07 -19.20
CA ALA A 800 -0.70 23.50 -19.55
C ALA A 800 0.17 24.35 -18.63
#